data_AF-A0A9C9DBF8-F1
#
_entry.id   AF-A0A9C9DBF8-F1
#
_cell.length_a   1.000
_cell.length_b   1.000
_cell.length_c   1.000
_cell.angle_alpha   90.00
_cell.angle_beta   90.00
_cell.angle_gamma   90.00
#
_symmetry.space_group_name_H-M   'P 1'
#
loop_
_entity.id
_entity.type
_entity.pdbx_description
1 polymer ?
#
loop_
_entity_poly.entity_id
_entity_poly.type
_entity_poly.pdbx_seq_one_letter_code
_entity_poly.pdbx_strand_id
1 'polypeptide(L)'
;MIDVAIYGYTASAIAFLVLSVLLASAWRGRQEGGLLLLASSLSILWSVVAVFQATEGFVSSVYLFAAEVLRDIAWLIFLMVIVAKARQKSFPKPILWIIALSAVIISVVLGIATFINEAQSQGDGFRLQVFVFLALALCGLILVEQIFRNTSIEARWAVKYLCLGLGGVFAFDFYMYADALLLNTLDQDIWGARGYINTLIMPLIAVSAARNPQWSLDVFVSRHFVFYSSTLIASGLYLMAMAAGGYYIRHVGGDWGELGQLVFFFGAILILLVVIFSGQMRARLRVFLNKHFFNYRYDYREEWLRVIQSLSEAQLDSNLKTTVISVMAKIVESPGGMLWLKQDDAVYQIEASWNMPDNVSCRQDENAELVDFLARRKWVVDVDQLNDDPAAYQHLNLPRWMCNIPDVWLVVPLIIGAEVALSSSGGGAPSSAILGFVVLRRPRAKMLVNWEVRDLLLMTGRQCAGYLALLKANEDLVDARQFEAFNRLSAYVVHDLKNLIAQLSLIVSNAERHKDNPVFINDAFTTVENTVSKMNYMLRQLRKGKSHGEDKNNIELNEVLAGVVKRHSKGEPAPEFISTDADLRIIANESRFSAVIGHLIQNAQEATDASGFVRVSIRREDNHALVLIQDNGCGMSKDFIRTRLFRPFDTTKGNAGMGIGVYESREFIRDIGGQLDVHSEPGKGTTFFIRLKTHSDNDGQQRAMGASI
;
A
#
# COMPACT_ATOMS: atom_id res chain seq x y z
N MET A 1 8.70 -30.13 56.47
CA MET A 1 7.66 -29.57 55.58
C MET A 1 7.67 -28.05 55.57
N ILE A 2 7.97 -27.39 56.70
CA ILE A 2 8.30 -25.95 56.78
C ILE A 2 9.33 -25.54 55.70
N ASP A 3 10.35 -26.37 55.46
CA ASP A 3 11.36 -26.13 54.43
C ASP A 3 10.78 -25.98 53.01
N VAL A 4 9.76 -26.77 52.66
CA VAL A 4 9.17 -26.76 51.31
C VAL A 4 8.44 -25.44 51.04
N ALA A 5 7.73 -24.90 52.03
CA ALA A 5 7.08 -23.60 51.92
C ALA A 5 8.12 -22.47 51.79
N ILE A 6 9.21 -22.52 52.55
CA ILE A 6 10.31 -21.53 52.48
C ILE A 6 10.89 -21.46 51.07
N TYR A 7 11.21 -22.59 50.44
CA TYR A 7 11.73 -22.61 49.07
C TYR A 7 10.73 -22.04 48.06
N GLY A 8 9.44 -22.36 48.20
CA GLY A 8 8.38 -21.85 47.33
C GLY A 8 8.23 -20.33 47.41
N TYR A 9 8.15 -19.78 48.63
CA TYR A 9 8.02 -18.32 48.82
C TYR A 9 9.29 -17.57 48.46
N THR A 10 10.46 -18.15 48.69
CA THR A 10 11.75 -17.57 48.25
C THR A 10 11.83 -17.50 46.73
N ALA A 11 11.43 -18.57 46.02
CA ALA A 11 11.36 -18.57 44.56
C ALA A 11 10.39 -17.51 44.04
N SER A 12 9.24 -17.33 44.69
CA SER A 12 8.26 -16.28 44.36
C SER A 12 8.85 -14.88 44.54
N ALA A 13 9.54 -14.64 45.66
CA ALA A 13 10.18 -13.36 45.93
C ALA A 13 11.23 -13.03 44.86
N ILE A 14 12.07 -13.98 44.46
CA ILE A 14 13.07 -13.80 43.39
C ILE A 14 12.38 -13.54 42.05
N ALA A 15 11.34 -14.31 41.72
CA ALA A 15 10.60 -14.16 40.47
C ALA A 15 9.98 -12.76 40.33
N PHE A 16 9.29 -12.28 41.37
CA PHE A 16 8.70 -10.94 41.38
C PHE A 16 9.75 -9.82 41.52
N LEU A 17 10.91 -10.09 42.14
CA LEU A 17 12.04 -9.15 42.15
C LEU A 17 12.58 -8.95 40.74
N VAL A 18 12.82 -10.02 39.99
CA VAL A 18 13.24 -9.94 38.59
C VAL A 18 12.21 -9.16 37.77
N LEU A 19 10.92 -9.47 37.92
CA LEU A 19 9.85 -8.73 37.24
C LEU A 19 9.85 -7.24 37.62
N SER A 20 9.96 -6.91 38.91
CA SER A 20 9.93 -5.54 39.39
C SER A 20 11.14 -4.73 38.93
N VAL A 21 12.34 -5.33 38.93
CA VAL A 21 13.55 -4.69 38.38
C VAL A 21 13.40 -4.43 36.88
N LEU A 22 12.89 -5.41 36.12
CA LEU A 22 12.62 -5.22 34.69
C LEU A 22 11.61 -4.09 34.45
N LEU A 23 10.52 -4.06 35.22
CA LEU A 23 9.49 -3.01 35.13
C LEU A 23 10.04 -1.63 35.53
N ALA A 24 10.80 -1.54 36.62
CA ALA A 24 11.37 -0.28 37.12
C ALA A 24 12.43 0.29 36.16
N SER A 25 13.32 -0.57 35.63
CA SER A 25 14.38 -0.16 34.68
C SER A 25 13.84 0.44 33.39
N ALA A 26 12.59 0.14 33.06
CA ALA A 26 12.00 0.55 31.82
C ALA A 26 10.89 1.61 31.99
N TRP A 27 10.55 1.97 33.23
CA TRP A 27 9.39 2.81 33.54
C TRP A 27 9.58 4.24 33.02
N ARG A 28 8.68 4.68 32.12
CA ARG A 28 8.66 6.03 31.54
C ARG A 28 7.50 6.90 32.07
N GLY A 29 7.09 6.71 33.33
CA GLY A 29 6.09 7.56 33.99
C GLY A 29 4.62 7.32 33.60
N ARG A 30 4.29 6.20 32.95
CA ARG A 30 2.89 5.83 32.66
C ARG A 30 2.22 5.20 33.88
N GLN A 31 0.92 5.47 34.06
CA GLN A 31 0.13 5.06 35.24
C GLN A 31 -0.01 3.54 35.34
N GLU A 32 -0.19 2.83 34.22
CA GLU A 32 -0.41 1.37 34.20
C GLU A 32 0.85 0.60 34.59
N GLY A 33 2.00 1.01 34.05
CA GLY A 33 3.29 0.44 34.40
C GLY A 33 3.65 0.69 35.86
N GLY A 34 3.28 1.86 36.40
CA GLY A 34 3.44 2.18 37.81
C GLY A 34 2.60 1.29 38.73
N LEU A 35 1.34 1.03 38.37
CA LEU A 35 0.46 0.14 39.13
C LEU A 35 0.90 -1.33 39.06
N LEU A 36 1.38 -1.79 37.91
CA LEU A 36 1.93 -3.15 37.78
C LEU A 36 3.23 -3.31 38.59
N LEU A 37 4.09 -2.30 38.59
CA LEU A 37 5.31 -2.26 39.42
C LEU A 37 4.96 -2.27 40.91
N LEU A 38 3.94 -1.48 41.32
CA LEU A 38 3.44 -1.46 42.69
C LEU A 38 2.93 -2.84 43.12
N ALA A 39 2.06 -3.46 42.31
CA ALA A 39 1.51 -4.80 42.59
C ALA A 39 2.62 -5.86 42.65
N SER A 40 3.59 -5.81 41.74
CA SER A 40 4.74 -6.71 41.74
C SER A 40 5.63 -6.51 42.98
N SER A 41 5.84 -5.27 43.40
CA SER A 41 6.64 -4.94 44.60
C SER A 41 5.95 -5.41 45.89
N LEU A 42 4.63 -5.28 45.97
CA LEU A 42 3.85 -5.79 47.10
C LEU A 42 3.79 -7.32 47.13
N SER A 43 3.82 -7.99 45.97
CA SER A 43 3.99 -9.45 45.90
C SER A 43 5.36 -9.91 46.43
N ILE A 44 6.43 -9.12 46.25
CA ILE A 44 7.74 -9.38 46.89
C ILE A 44 7.60 -9.27 48.40
N LEU A 45 7.03 -8.16 48.89
CA LEU A 45 6.85 -7.92 50.31
C LEU A 45 6.09 -9.07 50.98
N TRP A 46 4.96 -9.49 50.39
CA TRP A 46 4.19 -10.63 50.88
C TRP A 46 5.00 -11.93 50.89
N SER A 47 5.73 -12.23 49.81
CA SER A 47 6.55 -13.45 49.72
C SER A 47 7.66 -13.46 50.78
N VAL A 48 8.30 -12.32 51.04
CA VAL A 48 9.35 -12.17 52.05
C VAL A 48 8.78 -12.31 53.46
N VAL A 49 7.64 -11.68 53.76
CA VAL A 49 6.97 -11.81 55.06
C VAL A 49 6.54 -13.26 55.31
N ALA A 50 6.08 -13.97 54.28
CA ALA A 50 5.74 -15.39 54.36
C ALA A 50 6.96 -16.28 54.67
N VAL A 51 8.13 -15.99 54.09
CA VAL A 51 9.39 -16.69 54.43
C VAL A 51 9.78 -16.46 55.89
N PHE A 52 9.71 -15.21 56.37
CA PHE A 52 10.05 -14.89 57.76
C PHE A 52 9.11 -15.55 58.77
N GLN A 53 7.80 -15.59 58.45
CA GLN A 53 6.84 -16.28 59.30
C GLN A 53 7.09 -17.79 59.33
N ALA A 54 7.43 -18.40 58.19
CA ALA A 54 7.71 -19.83 58.11
C ALA A 54 9.01 -20.24 58.83
N THR A 55 10.01 -19.35 58.91
CA THR A 55 11.34 -19.65 59.49
C THR A 55 11.40 -19.47 61.00
N GLU A 56 10.93 -18.32 61.52
CA GLU A 56 11.16 -17.96 62.93
C GLU A 56 9.86 -17.86 63.75
N GLY A 57 8.69 -17.88 63.12
CA GLY A 57 7.39 -17.68 63.81
C GLY A 57 7.25 -16.34 64.54
N PHE A 58 8.25 -15.45 64.45
CA PHE A 58 8.36 -14.19 65.19
C PHE A 58 7.44 -13.09 64.62
N VAL A 59 7.10 -13.20 63.34
CA VAL A 59 6.20 -12.26 62.69
C VAL A 59 4.76 -12.63 63.06
N SER A 60 4.12 -11.77 63.86
CA SER A 60 2.69 -11.89 64.14
C SER A 60 1.91 -12.08 62.85
N SER A 61 0.99 -13.05 62.80
CA SER A 61 0.18 -13.37 61.62
C SER A 61 -0.52 -12.15 61.02
N VAL A 62 -0.74 -11.11 61.84
CA VAL A 62 -1.25 -9.79 61.43
C VAL A 62 -0.45 -9.18 60.29
N TYR A 63 0.89 -9.24 60.30
CA TYR A 63 1.71 -8.62 59.26
C TYR A 63 1.64 -9.37 57.93
N LEU A 64 1.54 -10.70 57.97
CA LEU A 64 1.32 -11.50 56.76
C LEU A 64 -0.04 -11.16 56.14
N PHE A 65 -1.09 -11.09 56.96
CA PHE A 65 -2.43 -10.73 56.49
C PHE A 65 -2.48 -9.31 55.93
N ALA A 66 -1.82 -8.36 56.59
CA ALA A 66 -1.71 -6.99 56.08
C ALA A 66 -1.00 -6.95 54.71
N ALA A 67 0.12 -7.68 54.56
CA ALA A 67 0.83 -7.78 53.30
C ALA A 67 -0.02 -8.44 52.19
N GLU A 68 -0.81 -9.45 52.54
CA GLU A 68 -1.72 -10.13 51.61
C GLU A 68 -2.84 -9.20 51.12
N VAL A 69 -3.48 -8.48 52.05
CA VAL A 69 -4.51 -7.49 51.70
C VAL A 69 -3.94 -6.39 50.80
N LEU A 70 -2.77 -5.85 51.11
CA LEU A 70 -2.12 -4.83 50.28
C LEU A 70 -1.81 -5.34 48.88
N ARG A 71 -1.28 -6.56 48.77
CA ARG A 71 -0.99 -7.23 47.49
C ARG A 71 -2.26 -7.39 46.65
N ASP A 72 -3.33 -7.91 47.24
CA ASP A 72 -4.58 -8.18 46.53
C ASP A 72 -5.28 -6.89 46.09
N ILE A 73 -5.27 -5.85 46.94
CA ILE A 73 -5.77 -4.51 46.59
C ILE A 73 -5.01 -3.96 45.39
N ALA A 74 -3.69 -4.07 45.37
CA ALA A 74 -2.89 -3.57 44.25
C ALA A 74 -3.21 -4.29 42.93
N TRP A 75 -3.39 -5.62 42.96
CA TRP A 75 -3.83 -6.38 41.78
C TRP A 75 -5.24 -6.02 41.32
N LEU A 76 -6.18 -5.84 42.27
CA LEU A 76 -7.55 -5.44 41.95
C LEU A 76 -7.60 -4.03 41.32
N ILE A 77 -6.85 -3.06 41.87
CA ILE A 77 -6.73 -1.71 41.29
C ILE A 77 -6.16 -1.77 39.87
N PHE A 78 -5.09 -2.54 39.68
CA PHE A 78 -4.49 -2.72 38.37
C PHE A 78 -5.49 -3.31 37.35
N LEU A 79 -6.20 -4.39 37.72
CA LEU A 79 -7.22 -5.00 36.88
C LEU A 79 -8.37 -4.04 36.57
N MET A 80 -8.82 -3.25 37.54
CA MET A 80 -9.88 -2.26 37.35
C MET A 80 -9.51 -1.18 36.32
N VAL A 81 -8.28 -0.66 36.39
CA VAL A 81 -7.79 0.33 35.41
C VAL A 81 -7.74 -0.24 34.00
N ILE A 82 -7.36 -1.52 33.85
CA ILE A 82 -7.36 -2.20 32.55
C ILE A 82 -8.78 -2.36 32.01
N VAL A 83 -9.73 -2.82 32.84
CA VAL A 83 -11.14 -2.95 32.44
C VAL A 83 -11.71 -1.61 31.98
N ALA A 84 -11.43 -0.53 32.71
CA ALA A 84 -11.92 0.81 32.39
C ALA A 84 -11.46 1.29 31.00
N LYS A 85 -10.23 0.93 30.59
CA LYS A 85 -9.67 1.30 29.27
C LYS A 85 -10.04 0.35 28.15
N ALA A 86 -10.36 -0.91 28.44
CA ALA A 86 -10.72 -1.91 27.44
C ALA A 86 -12.07 -1.62 26.73
N ARG A 87 -12.92 -0.72 27.25
CA ARG A 87 -14.24 -0.42 26.68
C ARG A 87 -14.27 0.90 25.90
N GLN A 88 -14.55 0.82 24.59
CA GLN A 88 -14.76 1.98 23.70
C GLN A 88 -16.17 2.63 23.80
N LYS A 89 -17.10 2.10 24.63
CA LYS A 89 -18.46 2.66 24.80
C LYS A 89 -18.78 2.93 26.27
N SER A 90 -19.53 4.02 26.48
CA SER A 90 -19.89 4.67 27.75
C SER A 90 -20.23 3.73 28.92
N PHE A 91 -19.83 4.14 30.13
CA PHE A 91 -19.93 3.41 31.38
C PHE A 91 -21.38 2.95 31.70
N PRO A 92 -21.67 1.64 31.84
CA PRO A 92 -22.90 1.20 32.48
C PRO A 92 -22.74 1.27 34.01
N LYS A 93 -23.78 1.78 34.70
CA LYS A 93 -23.89 1.94 36.16
C LYS A 93 -23.49 0.73 37.06
N PRO A 94 -23.58 -0.56 36.67
CA PRO A 94 -23.18 -1.67 37.55
C PRO A 94 -21.68 -1.79 37.83
N ILE A 95 -20.78 -1.24 37.00
CA ILE A 95 -19.32 -1.31 37.26
C ILE A 95 -18.90 -0.34 38.37
N LEU A 96 -19.54 0.84 38.43
CA LEU A 96 -19.37 1.79 39.53
C LEU A 96 -19.83 1.18 40.86
N TRP A 97 -20.85 0.31 40.82
CA TRP A 97 -21.29 -0.50 41.95
C TRP A 97 -20.28 -1.58 42.35
N ILE A 98 -19.59 -2.23 41.41
CA ILE A 98 -18.53 -3.22 41.72
C ILE A 98 -17.31 -2.53 42.34
N ILE A 99 -16.95 -1.33 41.87
CA ILE A 99 -15.87 -0.52 42.43
C ILE A 99 -16.24 -0.02 43.83
N ALA A 100 -17.47 0.45 44.04
CA ALA A 100 -17.97 0.84 45.36
C ALA A 100 -18.07 -0.36 46.32
N LEU A 101 -18.50 -1.52 45.83
CA LEU A 101 -18.63 -2.74 46.63
C LEU A 101 -17.27 -3.31 47.02
N SER A 102 -16.29 -3.32 46.12
CA SER A 102 -14.92 -3.73 46.45
C SER A 102 -14.25 -2.77 47.43
N ALA A 103 -14.46 -1.45 47.31
CA ALA A 103 -14.00 -0.46 48.28
C ALA A 103 -14.66 -0.63 49.67
N VAL A 104 -15.93 -0.99 49.72
CA VAL A 104 -16.65 -1.30 50.97
C VAL A 104 -16.17 -2.63 51.57
N ILE A 105 -15.97 -3.67 50.76
CA ILE A 105 -15.42 -4.95 51.22
C ILE A 105 -14.04 -4.73 51.81
N ILE A 106 -13.15 -4.00 51.11
CA ILE A 106 -11.80 -3.64 51.60
C ILE A 106 -11.86 -2.88 52.93
N SER A 107 -12.78 -1.91 53.05
CA SER A 107 -12.96 -1.14 54.30
C SER A 107 -13.46 -2.00 55.46
N VAL A 108 -14.28 -3.03 55.16
CA VAL A 108 -14.77 -4.01 56.12
C VAL A 108 -13.69 -5.05 56.48
N VAL A 109 -12.85 -5.47 55.54
CA VAL A 109 -11.66 -6.33 55.78
C VAL A 109 -10.71 -5.65 56.75
N LEU A 110 -10.44 -4.36 56.51
CA LEU A 110 -9.54 -3.56 57.34
C LEU A 110 -10.11 -3.40 58.75
N GLY A 111 -11.42 -3.18 58.89
CA GLY A 111 -12.12 -3.09 60.17
C GLY A 111 -12.20 -4.42 60.95
N ILE A 112 -12.38 -5.54 60.25
CA ILE A 112 -12.42 -6.88 60.86
C ILE A 112 -11.03 -7.34 61.28
N ALA A 113 -10.00 -7.08 60.49
CA ALA A 113 -8.62 -7.39 60.85
C ALA A 113 -8.14 -6.60 62.07
N THR A 114 -8.58 -5.34 62.23
CA THR A 114 -8.32 -4.55 63.44
C THR A 114 -9.11 -5.05 64.66
N PHE A 115 -10.31 -5.58 64.47
CA PHE A 115 -11.17 -6.08 65.55
C PHE A 115 -10.78 -7.49 66.04
N ILE A 116 -10.35 -8.39 65.13
CA ILE A 116 -9.94 -9.77 65.47
C ILE A 116 -8.62 -9.79 66.25
N ASN A 117 -7.72 -8.83 66.00
CA ASN A 117 -6.50 -8.70 66.78
C ASN A 117 -6.78 -8.31 68.25
N GLU A 118 -7.96 -7.76 68.53
CA GLU A 118 -8.44 -7.43 69.89
C GLU A 118 -9.32 -8.56 70.48
N ALA A 119 -9.91 -9.41 69.63
CA ALA A 119 -10.85 -10.48 69.99
C ALA A 119 -10.24 -11.90 69.91
N GLN A 120 -9.01 -12.07 70.38
CA GLN A 120 -8.27 -13.34 70.45
C GLN A 120 -8.90 -14.41 71.39
N SER A 121 -10.21 -14.36 71.66
CA SER A 121 -10.88 -15.16 72.70
C SER A 121 -11.98 -16.13 72.25
N GLN A 122 -12.58 -16.04 71.04
CA GLN A 122 -13.63 -16.99 70.59
C GLN A 122 -13.64 -17.22 69.06
N GLY A 123 -13.62 -18.48 68.62
CA GLY A 123 -13.25 -18.97 67.27
C GLY A 123 -14.04 -18.54 66.03
N ASP A 124 -15.02 -17.63 66.11
CA ASP A 124 -15.80 -17.17 64.94
C ASP A 124 -15.02 -16.20 64.03
N GLY A 125 -13.96 -15.57 64.53
CA GLY A 125 -13.13 -14.64 63.75
C GLY A 125 -12.41 -15.28 62.56
N PHE A 126 -11.98 -16.55 62.69
CA PHE A 126 -11.28 -17.27 61.63
C PHE A 126 -12.18 -17.48 60.39
N ARG A 127 -13.44 -17.87 60.60
CA ARG A 127 -14.41 -18.09 59.50
C ARG A 127 -14.72 -16.80 58.76
N LEU A 128 -14.93 -15.71 59.51
CA LEU A 128 -15.18 -14.40 58.93
C LEU A 128 -13.98 -13.92 58.09
N GLN A 129 -12.76 -14.16 58.58
CA GLN A 129 -11.53 -13.84 57.88
C GLN A 129 -11.38 -14.62 56.56
N VAL A 130 -11.53 -15.94 56.61
CA VAL A 130 -11.44 -16.80 55.40
C VAL A 130 -12.51 -16.41 54.37
N PHE A 131 -13.74 -16.14 54.83
CA PHE A 131 -14.83 -15.70 53.96
C PHE A 131 -14.50 -14.40 53.20
N VAL A 132 -13.83 -13.48 53.87
CA VAL A 132 -13.42 -12.21 53.29
C VAL A 132 -12.38 -12.39 52.18
N PHE A 133 -11.34 -13.20 52.41
CA PHE A 133 -10.35 -13.49 51.38
C PHE A 133 -10.94 -14.30 50.22
N LEU A 134 -11.87 -15.20 50.49
CA LEU A 134 -12.64 -15.89 49.46
C LEU A 134 -13.41 -14.91 48.55
N ALA A 135 -14.03 -13.88 49.14
CA ALA A 135 -14.72 -12.84 48.39
C ALA A 135 -13.75 -11.99 47.54
N LEU A 136 -12.56 -11.64 48.06
CA LEU A 136 -11.52 -10.93 47.30
C LEU A 136 -11.04 -11.75 46.10
N ALA A 137 -10.79 -13.05 46.29
CA ALA A 137 -10.40 -13.95 45.21
C ALA A 137 -11.48 -14.05 44.12
N LEU A 138 -12.76 -14.13 44.53
CA LEU A 138 -13.89 -14.10 43.61
C LEU A 138 -13.99 -12.79 42.82
N CYS A 139 -13.78 -11.64 43.47
CA CYS A 139 -13.70 -10.34 42.79
C CYS A 139 -12.58 -10.30 41.74
N GLY A 140 -11.40 -10.84 42.07
CA GLY A 140 -10.27 -10.97 41.15
C GLY A 140 -10.63 -11.78 39.91
N LEU A 141 -11.28 -12.94 40.08
CA LEU A 141 -11.75 -13.79 38.97
C LEU A 141 -12.76 -13.08 38.08
N ILE A 142 -13.74 -12.38 38.67
CA ILE A 142 -14.75 -11.62 37.92
C ILE A 142 -14.07 -10.53 37.08
N LEU A 143 -13.12 -9.78 37.65
CA LEU A 143 -12.39 -8.74 36.91
C LEU A 143 -11.57 -9.34 35.77
N VAL A 144 -10.88 -10.45 36.00
CA VAL A 144 -10.13 -11.16 34.96
C VAL A 144 -11.05 -11.60 33.80
N GLU A 145 -12.22 -12.14 34.12
CA GLU A 145 -13.23 -12.52 33.12
C GLU A 145 -13.74 -11.29 32.34
N GLN A 146 -14.02 -10.19 33.04
CA GLN A 146 -14.47 -8.95 32.39
C GLN A 146 -13.41 -8.38 31.46
N ILE A 147 -12.12 -8.41 31.82
CA ILE A 147 -11.04 -8.03 30.90
C ILE A 147 -11.09 -8.91 29.66
N PHE A 148 -11.14 -10.23 29.82
CA PHE A 148 -11.09 -11.16 28.69
C PHE A 148 -12.29 -11.00 27.74
N ARG A 149 -13.51 -10.86 28.29
CA ARG A 149 -14.73 -10.68 27.50
C ARG A 149 -14.79 -9.32 26.80
N ASN A 150 -14.39 -8.25 27.47
CA ASN A 150 -14.55 -6.88 26.98
C ASN A 150 -13.37 -6.38 26.11
N THR A 151 -12.26 -7.11 26.05
CA THR A 151 -11.14 -6.79 25.17
C THR A 151 -11.44 -7.23 23.73
N SER A 152 -11.13 -6.39 22.74
CA SER A 152 -11.30 -6.71 21.30
C SER A 152 -10.47 -7.93 20.89
N ILE A 153 -10.87 -8.62 19.82
CA ILE A 153 -10.23 -9.86 19.35
C ILE A 153 -8.73 -9.64 19.08
N GLU A 154 -8.35 -8.48 18.52
CA GLU A 154 -6.96 -8.10 18.28
C GLU A 154 -6.18 -7.89 19.60
N ALA A 155 -6.77 -7.21 20.58
CA ALA A 155 -6.11 -6.92 21.86
C ALA A 155 -6.08 -8.11 22.83
N ARG A 156 -6.94 -9.13 22.65
CA ARG A 156 -6.94 -10.36 23.46
C ARG A 156 -5.61 -11.10 23.41
N TRP A 157 -4.88 -11.02 22.29
CA TRP A 157 -3.58 -11.66 22.15
C TRP A 157 -2.53 -11.13 23.16
N ALA A 158 -2.62 -9.85 23.53
CA ALA A 158 -1.71 -9.21 24.48
C ALA A 158 -2.07 -9.52 25.93
N VAL A 159 -3.37 -9.62 26.25
CA VAL A 159 -3.86 -9.70 27.64
C VAL A 159 -4.15 -11.14 28.10
N LYS A 160 -4.27 -12.12 27.18
CA LYS A 160 -4.59 -13.51 27.53
C LYS A 160 -3.63 -14.14 28.56
N TYR A 161 -2.34 -13.81 28.52
CA TYR A 161 -1.37 -14.34 29.47
C TYR A 161 -1.49 -13.67 30.84
N LEU A 162 -1.89 -12.40 30.90
CA LEU A 162 -2.25 -11.75 32.15
C LEU A 162 -3.51 -12.38 32.76
N CYS A 163 -4.53 -12.62 31.94
CA CYS A 163 -5.76 -13.28 32.39
C CYS A 163 -5.50 -14.71 32.88
N LEU A 164 -4.67 -15.49 32.16
CA LEU A 164 -4.28 -16.83 32.59
C LEU A 164 -3.45 -16.78 33.88
N GLY A 165 -2.53 -15.83 33.98
CA GLY A 165 -1.68 -15.68 35.16
C GLY A 165 -2.46 -15.25 36.39
N LEU A 166 -3.04 -14.06 36.39
CA LEU A 166 -3.80 -13.56 37.53
C LEU A 166 -5.06 -14.39 37.80
N GLY A 167 -5.71 -14.91 36.75
CA GLY A 167 -6.79 -15.88 36.91
C GLY A 167 -6.34 -17.15 37.62
N GLY A 168 -5.14 -17.64 37.34
CA GLY A 168 -4.54 -18.77 38.05
C GLY A 168 -4.28 -18.49 39.53
N VAL A 169 -3.74 -17.31 39.87
CA VAL A 169 -3.51 -16.90 41.27
C VAL A 169 -4.84 -16.82 42.03
N PHE A 170 -5.82 -16.09 41.50
CA PHE A 170 -7.12 -15.95 42.16
C PHE A 170 -7.93 -17.25 42.19
N ALA A 171 -7.81 -18.12 41.20
CA ALA A 171 -8.45 -19.44 41.21
C ALA A 171 -7.88 -20.34 42.30
N PHE A 172 -6.55 -20.32 42.48
CA PHE A 172 -5.91 -21.08 43.54
C PHE A 172 -6.25 -20.53 44.92
N ASP A 173 -6.20 -19.21 45.10
CA ASP A 173 -6.58 -18.56 46.35
C ASP A 173 -8.07 -18.82 46.66
N PHE A 174 -8.96 -18.78 45.68
CA PHE A 174 -10.37 -19.16 45.84
C PHE A 174 -10.53 -20.62 46.30
N TYR A 175 -9.83 -21.56 45.65
CA TYR A 175 -9.86 -22.97 46.04
C TYR A 175 -9.39 -23.17 47.48
N MET A 176 -8.24 -22.61 47.83
CA MET A 176 -7.67 -22.71 49.18
C MET A 176 -8.60 -22.13 50.25
N TYR A 177 -9.17 -20.94 50.02
CA TYR A 177 -10.06 -20.32 50.99
C TYR A 177 -11.43 -21.00 51.06
N ALA A 178 -11.92 -21.58 49.96
CA ALA A 178 -13.14 -22.39 49.99
C ALA A 178 -12.92 -23.68 50.80
N ASP A 179 -11.79 -24.34 50.60
CA ASP A 179 -11.39 -25.53 51.38
C ASP A 179 -11.23 -25.20 52.87
N ALA A 180 -10.55 -24.09 53.19
CA ALA A 180 -10.37 -23.64 54.56
C ALA A 180 -11.68 -23.27 55.27
N LEU A 181 -12.67 -22.77 54.53
CA LEU A 181 -14.00 -22.47 55.06
C LEU A 181 -14.80 -23.74 55.35
N LEU A 182 -14.67 -24.76 54.48
CA LEU A 182 -15.35 -26.06 54.61
C LEU A 182 -14.77 -26.90 55.76
N LEU A 183 -13.45 -26.98 55.85
CA LEU A 183 -12.74 -27.80 56.84
C LEU A 183 -12.40 -27.04 58.13
N ASN A 184 -12.73 -25.74 58.18
CA ASN A 184 -12.46 -24.84 59.30
C ASN A 184 -11.00 -24.88 59.79
N THR A 185 -10.07 -25.19 58.89
CA THR A 185 -8.63 -25.34 59.11
C THR A 185 -7.90 -24.96 57.82
N LEU A 186 -6.71 -24.38 57.93
CA LEU A 186 -5.85 -24.12 56.77
C LEU A 186 -4.88 -25.29 56.61
N ASP A 187 -5.00 -26.03 55.51
CA ASP A 187 -4.03 -27.06 55.15
C ASP A 187 -2.67 -26.41 54.87
N GLN A 188 -1.63 -26.84 55.59
CA GLN A 188 -0.28 -26.29 55.45
C GLN A 188 0.37 -26.62 54.11
N ASP A 189 0.00 -27.74 53.49
CA ASP A 189 0.55 -28.14 52.19
C ASP A 189 -0.02 -27.25 51.07
N ILE A 190 -1.33 -27.00 51.09
CA ILE A 190 -1.99 -26.07 50.16
C ILE A 190 -1.47 -24.64 50.39
N TRP A 191 -1.28 -24.24 51.66
CA TRP A 191 -0.70 -22.94 52.00
C TRP A 191 0.73 -22.79 51.48
N GLY A 192 1.58 -23.81 51.62
CA GLY A 192 2.97 -23.80 51.12
C GLY A 192 3.07 -23.78 49.60
N ALA A 193 2.09 -24.36 48.89
CA ALA A 193 2.06 -24.41 47.43
C ALA A 193 1.91 -23.03 46.76
N ARG A 194 1.37 -22.02 47.46
CA ARG A 194 1.13 -20.67 46.92
C ARG A 194 2.38 -20.01 46.35
N GLY A 195 3.54 -20.20 47.00
CA GLY A 195 4.82 -19.66 46.54
C GLY A 195 5.23 -20.24 45.18
N TYR A 196 5.09 -21.56 45.00
CA TYR A 196 5.39 -22.22 43.73
C TYR A 196 4.44 -21.79 42.61
N ILE A 197 3.15 -21.64 42.91
CA ILE A 197 2.14 -21.21 41.94
C ILE A 197 2.41 -19.78 41.45
N ASN A 198 2.69 -18.86 42.38
CA ASN A 198 3.09 -17.49 42.05
C ASN A 198 4.37 -17.45 41.20
N THR A 199 5.35 -18.31 41.51
CA THR A 199 6.58 -18.46 40.72
C THR A 199 6.30 -18.92 39.29
N LEU A 200 5.44 -19.94 39.11
CA LEU A 200 5.07 -20.49 37.80
C LEU A 200 4.25 -19.52 36.96
N ILE A 201 3.45 -18.66 37.61
CA ILE A 201 2.58 -17.69 36.95
C ILE A 201 3.32 -16.41 36.57
N MET A 202 4.34 -16.00 37.33
CA MET A 202 5.10 -14.76 37.08
C MET A 202 5.55 -14.61 35.60
N PRO A 203 6.10 -15.64 34.92
CA PRO A 203 6.46 -15.54 33.50
C PRO A 203 5.29 -15.16 32.59
N LEU A 204 4.06 -15.58 32.90
CA LEU A 204 2.87 -15.24 32.11
C LEU A 204 2.53 -13.74 32.26
N ILE A 205 2.65 -13.22 33.48
CA ILE A 205 2.49 -11.79 33.77
C ILE A 205 3.59 -10.99 33.05
N ALA A 206 4.84 -11.44 33.13
CA ALA A 206 5.99 -10.81 32.46
C ALA A 206 5.81 -10.78 30.93
N VAL A 207 5.35 -11.88 30.32
CA VAL A 207 5.08 -11.96 28.88
C VAL A 207 3.96 -10.98 28.48
N SER A 208 2.90 -10.86 29.27
CA SER A 208 1.84 -9.88 28.99
C SER A 208 2.34 -8.44 29.14
N ALA A 209 3.15 -8.18 30.18
CA ALA A 209 3.79 -6.90 30.41
C ALA A 209 4.79 -6.52 29.33
N ALA A 210 5.39 -7.47 28.61
CA ALA A 210 6.27 -7.21 27.46
C ALA A 210 5.50 -7.00 26.14
N ARG A 211 4.32 -7.60 25.98
CA ARG A 211 3.54 -7.60 24.73
C ARG A 211 2.66 -6.38 24.50
N ASN A 212 2.36 -5.61 25.55
CA ASN A 212 1.44 -4.49 25.43
C ASN A 212 2.21 -3.17 25.47
N PRO A 213 2.41 -2.43 24.36
CA PRO A 213 3.24 -1.21 24.30
C PRO A 213 2.84 -0.09 25.27
N GLN A 214 1.62 -0.16 25.82
CA GLN A 214 1.14 0.76 26.85
C GLN A 214 1.62 0.36 28.25
N TRP A 215 1.80 -0.94 28.50
CA TRP A 215 2.36 -1.54 29.73
C TRP A 215 3.85 -1.91 29.60
N SER A 216 4.32 -1.99 28.35
CA SER A 216 5.63 -2.33 27.80
C SER A 216 6.15 -1.10 27.04
N LEU A 217 6.79 -0.13 27.67
CA LEU A 217 8.21 -0.19 27.94
C LEU A 217 8.96 -0.52 26.63
N ASP A 218 9.24 0.51 25.80
CA ASP A 218 10.22 0.45 24.71
C ASP A 218 11.61 0.20 25.32
N VAL A 219 11.84 -1.01 25.81
CA VAL A 219 13.18 -1.49 26.05
C VAL A 219 13.65 -1.95 24.70
N PHE A 220 14.47 -1.11 24.06
CA PHE A 220 15.40 -1.56 23.03
C PHE A 220 16.38 -2.54 23.69
N VAL A 221 15.93 -3.75 23.99
CA VAL A 221 16.84 -4.84 24.25
C VAL A 221 17.45 -5.15 22.89
N SER A 222 18.73 -4.82 22.73
CA SER A 222 19.52 -5.20 21.56
C SER A 222 19.18 -6.65 21.19
N ARG A 223 18.97 -6.92 19.90
CA ARG A 223 18.74 -8.29 19.37
C ARG A 223 19.82 -9.28 19.86
N HIS A 224 20.98 -8.76 20.25
CA HIS A 224 22.06 -9.51 20.88
C HIS A 224 21.76 -9.92 22.33
N PHE A 225 21.19 -9.04 23.16
CA PHE A 225 20.96 -9.28 24.59
C PHE A 225 19.74 -10.18 24.86
N VAL A 226 18.67 -10.10 24.04
CA VAL A 226 17.53 -11.06 24.09
C VAL A 226 17.96 -12.47 23.70
N PHE A 227 18.89 -12.60 22.75
CA PHE A 227 19.35 -13.91 22.30
C PHE A 227 20.13 -14.64 23.41
N TYR A 228 21.02 -13.94 24.12
CA TYR A 228 21.72 -14.52 25.27
C TYR A 228 20.78 -14.83 26.44
N SER A 229 19.81 -13.95 26.75
CA SER A 229 18.84 -14.22 27.83
C SER A 229 17.86 -15.34 27.47
N SER A 230 17.41 -15.44 26.21
CA SER A 230 16.55 -16.55 25.75
C SER A 230 17.27 -17.90 25.75
N THR A 231 18.56 -17.91 25.42
CA THR A 231 19.39 -19.12 25.49
C THR A 231 19.59 -19.51 26.95
N LEU A 232 19.80 -18.54 27.85
CA LEU A 232 19.89 -18.77 29.29
C LEU A 232 18.59 -19.30 29.88
N ILE A 233 17.43 -18.73 29.52
CA ILE A 233 16.10 -19.19 29.95
C ILE A 233 15.80 -20.59 29.41
N ALA A 234 16.07 -20.85 28.13
CA ALA A 234 15.88 -22.17 27.53
C ALA A 234 16.81 -23.22 28.17
N SER A 235 18.05 -22.84 28.48
CA SER A 235 18.99 -23.69 29.22
C SER A 235 18.51 -23.93 30.65
N GLY A 236 17.98 -22.90 31.32
CA GLY A 236 17.40 -23.01 32.66
C GLY A 236 16.20 -23.96 32.70
N LEU A 237 15.24 -23.79 31.78
CA LEU A 237 14.08 -24.68 31.64
C LEU A 237 14.48 -26.12 31.33
N TYR A 238 15.47 -26.31 30.45
CA TYR A 238 16.00 -27.63 30.13
C TYR A 238 16.66 -28.28 31.35
N LEU A 239 17.52 -27.56 32.07
CA LEU A 239 18.16 -28.06 33.29
C LEU A 239 17.13 -28.38 34.38
N MET A 240 16.08 -27.57 34.51
CA MET A 240 15.01 -27.80 35.48
C MET A 240 14.16 -29.03 35.12
N ALA A 241 13.84 -29.22 33.83
CA ALA A 241 13.16 -30.43 33.35
C ALA A 241 14.03 -31.69 33.56
N MET A 242 15.35 -31.56 33.35
CA MET A 242 16.31 -32.62 33.61
C MET A 242 16.42 -32.98 35.09
N ALA A 243 16.47 -31.97 35.96
CA ALA A 243 16.48 -32.17 37.41
C ALA A 243 15.18 -32.84 37.88
N ALA A 244 14.02 -32.38 37.40
CA ALA A 244 12.72 -32.94 37.74
C ALA A 244 12.55 -34.39 37.24
N GLY A 245 12.92 -34.66 35.99
CA GLY A 245 12.88 -36.01 35.41
C GLY A 245 13.82 -36.97 36.12
N GLY A 246 15.05 -36.53 36.43
CA GLY A 246 16.01 -37.32 37.21
C GLY A 246 15.53 -37.61 38.63
N TYR A 247 14.92 -36.61 39.30
CA TYR A 247 14.33 -36.77 40.62
C TYR A 247 13.17 -37.78 40.60
N TYR A 248 12.29 -37.68 39.60
CA TYR A 248 11.16 -38.59 39.43
C TYR A 248 11.61 -40.03 39.21
N ILE A 249 12.57 -40.27 38.31
CA ILE A 249 13.10 -41.60 38.03
C ILE A 249 13.77 -42.18 39.28
N ARG A 250 14.46 -41.36 40.08
CA ARG A 250 15.09 -41.79 41.33
C ARG A 250 14.08 -42.19 42.40
N HIS A 251 12.97 -41.45 42.54
CA HIS A 251 11.96 -41.72 43.58
C HIS A 251 11.00 -42.86 43.21
N VAL A 252 10.66 -43.01 41.93
CA VAL A 252 9.66 -43.98 41.47
C VAL A 252 10.28 -45.28 40.95
N GLY A 253 11.56 -45.25 40.54
CA GLY A 253 12.23 -46.35 39.84
C GLY A 253 12.69 -47.54 40.69
N GLY A 254 12.49 -47.52 42.02
CA GLY A 254 12.91 -48.62 42.91
C GLY A 254 14.41 -48.95 42.76
N ASP A 255 14.75 -50.24 42.73
CA ASP A 255 16.15 -50.72 42.60
C ASP A 255 16.84 -50.32 41.28
N TRP A 256 16.06 -49.98 40.23
CA TRP A 256 16.58 -49.54 38.93
C TRP A 256 16.67 -48.01 38.83
N GLY A 257 16.27 -47.27 39.87
CA GLY A 257 16.19 -45.80 39.85
C GLY A 257 17.53 -45.12 39.57
N GLU A 258 18.63 -45.60 40.16
CA GLU A 258 19.97 -45.03 39.92
C GLU A 258 20.46 -45.27 38.49
N LEU A 259 20.32 -46.50 37.98
CA LEU A 259 20.68 -46.85 36.60
C LEU A 259 19.82 -46.08 35.59
N GLY A 260 18.51 -45.99 35.82
CA GLY A 260 17.58 -45.25 34.98
C GLY A 260 17.86 -43.74 34.96
N GLN A 261 18.22 -43.16 36.11
CA GLN A 261 18.59 -41.75 36.20
C GLN A 261 19.89 -41.45 35.41
N LEU A 262 20.86 -42.36 35.48
CA LEU A 262 22.14 -42.20 34.78
C LEU A 262 21.98 -42.31 33.25
N VAL A 263 21.18 -43.27 32.78
CA VAL A 263 20.81 -43.40 31.37
C VAL A 263 20.00 -42.19 30.88
N PHE A 264 19.08 -41.68 31.70
CA PHE A 264 18.29 -40.49 31.38
C PHE A 264 19.16 -39.24 31.24
N PHE A 265 20.08 -38.99 32.17
CA PHE A 265 21.01 -37.85 32.07
C PHE A 265 21.90 -37.97 30.83
N PHE A 266 22.44 -39.15 30.56
CA PHE A 266 23.27 -39.36 29.38
C PHE A 266 22.48 -39.12 28.08
N GLY A 267 21.28 -39.69 27.96
CA GLY A 267 20.41 -39.50 26.79
C GLY A 267 20.01 -38.04 26.59
N ALA A 268 19.75 -37.31 27.66
CA ALA A 268 19.41 -35.91 27.57
C ALA A 268 20.60 -35.03 27.15
N ILE A 269 21.79 -35.26 27.72
CA ILE A 269 23.02 -34.56 27.31
C ILE A 269 23.27 -34.80 25.81
N LEU A 270 23.04 -36.02 25.33
CA LEU A 270 23.14 -36.35 23.91
C LEU A 270 22.15 -35.52 23.06
N ILE A 271 20.89 -35.43 23.49
CA ILE A 271 19.87 -34.60 22.81
C ILE A 271 20.27 -33.13 22.81
N LEU A 272 20.80 -32.60 23.92
CA LEU A 272 21.27 -31.23 24.02
C LEU A 272 22.43 -30.96 23.04
N LEU A 273 23.38 -31.88 22.94
CA LEU A 273 24.47 -31.79 21.96
C LEU A 273 23.95 -31.79 20.53
N VAL A 274 22.98 -32.64 20.19
CA VAL A 274 22.33 -32.63 18.86
C VAL A 274 21.68 -31.28 18.56
N VAL A 275 20.99 -30.67 19.53
CA VAL A 275 20.35 -29.35 19.38
C VAL A 275 21.40 -28.25 19.17
N ILE A 276 22.49 -28.24 19.96
CA ILE A 276 23.55 -27.23 19.91
C ILE A 276 24.32 -27.29 18.59
N PHE A 277 24.65 -28.50 18.11
CA PHE A 277 25.46 -28.69 16.91
C PHE A 277 24.62 -28.68 15.61
N SER A 278 23.30 -28.88 15.68
CA SER A 278 22.43 -28.83 14.50
C SER A 278 22.14 -27.40 14.03
N GLY A 279 22.72 -27.02 12.88
CA GLY A 279 22.46 -25.72 12.24
C GLY A 279 21.00 -25.50 11.85
N GLN A 280 20.28 -26.55 11.44
CA GLN A 280 18.87 -26.47 11.06
C GLN A 280 17.95 -26.19 12.25
N MET A 281 18.17 -26.84 13.40
CA MET A 281 17.37 -26.59 14.61
C MET A 281 17.62 -25.17 15.15
N ARG A 282 18.87 -24.70 15.14
CA ARG A 282 19.19 -23.30 15.49
C ARG A 282 18.50 -22.30 14.57
N ALA A 283 18.44 -22.57 13.26
CA ALA A 283 17.73 -21.72 12.31
C ALA A 283 16.20 -21.70 12.55
N ARG A 284 15.58 -22.86 12.77
CA ARG A 284 14.14 -22.95 13.09
C ARG A 284 13.79 -22.25 14.39
N LEU A 285 14.60 -22.44 15.44
CA LEU A 285 14.43 -21.76 16.72
C LEU A 285 14.57 -20.24 16.56
N ARG A 286 15.57 -19.78 15.78
CA ARG A 286 15.74 -18.37 15.44
C ARG A 286 14.52 -17.80 14.74
N VAL A 287 13.95 -18.51 13.76
CA VAL A 287 12.73 -18.08 13.05
C VAL A 287 11.51 -18.10 13.98
N PHE A 288 11.38 -19.12 14.83
CA PHE A 288 10.29 -19.22 15.80
C PHE A 288 10.33 -18.07 16.81
N LEU A 289 11.50 -17.77 17.38
CA LEU A 289 11.70 -16.62 18.27
C LEU A 289 11.45 -15.31 17.53
N ASN A 290 11.98 -15.17 16.31
CA ASN A 290 11.82 -13.93 15.54
C ASN A 290 10.35 -13.64 15.19
N LYS A 291 9.56 -14.69 14.90
CA LYS A 291 8.12 -14.56 14.60
C LYS A 291 7.25 -14.27 15.83
N HIS A 292 7.60 -14.80 17.00
CA HIS A 292 6.70 -14.78 18.15
C HIS A 292 7.07 -13.75 19.23
N PHE A 293 8.30 -13.21 19.18
CA PHE A 293 8.81 -12.28 20.20
C PHE A 293 9.13 -10.88 19.69
N PHE A 294 9.19 -10.63 18.38
CA PHE A 294 9.40 -9.29 17.83
C PHE A 294 8.13 -8.79 17.15
N ASN A 295 7.56 -7.71 17.67
CA ASN A 295 6.49 -6.96 17.01
C ASN A 295 7.14 -6.09 15.92
N TYR A 296 6.76 -6.30 14.66
CA TYR A 296 7.03 -5.33 13.61
C TYR A 296 6.13 -4.11 13.84
N ARG A 297 6.68 -2.89 13.72
CA ARG A 297 5.87 -1.67 13.86
C ARG A 297 4.89 -1.51 12.70
N TYR A 298 5.22 -2.11 11.55
CA TYR A 298 4.42 -2.07 10.33
C TYR A 298 4.08 -3.48 9.86
N ASP A 299 2.85 -3.68 9.39
CA ASP A 299 2.57 -4.80 8.48
C ASP A 299 3.03 -4.38 7.07
N TYR A 300 4.24 -4.84 6.71
CA TYR A 300 4.84 -4.54 5.40
C TYR A 300 3.91 -4.90 4.24
N ARG A 301 3.05 -5.91 4.38
CA ARG A 301 2.11 -6.29 3.31
C ARG A 301 1.06 -5.20 3.11
N GLU A 302 0.46 -4.71 4.19
CA GLU A 302 -0.58 -3.68 4.11
C GLU A 302 -0.02 -2.35 3.60
N GLU A 303 1.14 -1.94 4.12
CA GLU A 303 1.81 -0.72 3.66
C GLU A 303 2.22 -0.84 2.19
N TRP A 304 2.73 -2.00 1.76
CA TRP A 304 3.08 -2.24 0.36
C TRP A 304 1.86 -2.20 -0.58
N LEU A 305 0.76 -2.85 -0.19
CA LEU A 305 -0.48 -2.83 -0.97
C LEU A 305 -1.03 -1.40 -1.09
N ARG A 306 -0.99 -0.61 -0.01
CA ARG A 306 -1.40 0.80 0.00
C ARG A 306 -0.56 1.64 -0.97
N VAL A 307 0.77 1.44 -0.96
CA VAL A 307 1.71 2.10 -1.88
C VAL A 307 1.36 1.78 -3.33
N ILE A 308 1.23 0.49 -3.69
CA ILE A 308 0.93 0.06 -5.06
C ILE A 308 -0.42 0.62 -5.52
N GLN A 309 -1.45 0.55 -4.68
CA GLN A 309 -2.77 1.06 -5.01
C GLN A 309 -2.72 2.56 -5.29
N SER A 310 -2.07 3.34 -4.43
CA SER A 310 -1.94 4.80 -4.59
C SER A 310 -1.19 5.16 -5.87
N LEU A 311 -0.10 4.47 -6.19
CA LEU A 311 0.68 4.71 -7.42
C LEU A 311 -0.10 4.33 -8.69
N SER A 312 -0.89 3.25 -8.64
CA SER A 312 -1.67 2.77 -9.78
C SER A 312 -2.85 3.70 -10.09
N GLU A 313 -3.55 4.19 -9.08
CA GLU A 313 -4.65 5.17 -9.24
C GLU A 313 -4.12 6.49 -9.82
N ALA A 314 -2.97 6.97 -9.36
CA ALA A 314 -2.39 8.23 -9.82
C ALA A 314 -1.89 8.22 -11.28
N GLN A 315 -1.63 7.03 -11.85
CA GLN A 315 -1.28 6.90 -13.27
C GLN A 315 -2.45 7.29 -14.19
N LEU A 316 -3.69 7.18 -13.70
CA LEU A 316 -4.90 7.55 -14.45
C LEU A 316 -5.14 9.06 -14.44
N ASP A 317 -4.78 9.75 -13.34
CA ASP A 317 -5.14 11.14 -13.08
C ASP A 317 -4.00 12.15 -13.38
N SER A 318 -2.95 11.75 -14.09
CA SER A 318 -1.79 12.60 -14.46
C SER A 318 -1.00 13.24 -13.29
N ASN A 319 -1.30 12.87 -12.04
CA ASN A 319 -0.72 13.43 -10.81
C ASN A 319 0.35 12.53 -10.16
N LEU A 320 1.02 11.68 -10.95
CA LEU A 320 1.97 10.68 -10.41
C LEU A 320 3.09 11.31 -9.57
N LYS A 321 3.65 12.45 -10.01
CA LYS A 321 4.78 13.12 -9.34
C LYS A 321 4.43 13.58 -7.92
N THR A 322 3.26 14.18 -7.72
CA THR A 322 2.76 14.59 -6.39
C THR A 322 2.35 13.39 -5.55
N THR A 323 1.78 12.34 -6.16
CA THR A 323 1.43 11.10 -5.46
C THR A 323 2.66 10.41 -4.87
N VAL A 324 3.77 10.33 -5.61
CA VAL A 324 5.05 9.77 -5.12
C VAL A 324 5.47 10.42 -3.81
N ILE A 325 5.40 11.76 -3.74
CA ILE A 325 5.72 12.51 -2.51
C ILE A 325 4.75 12.12 -1.40
N SER A 326 3.45 12.16 -1.67
CA SER A 326 2.40 11.92 -0.66
C SER A 326 2.46 10.50 -0.07
N VAL A 327 2.77 9.49 -0.89
CA VAL A 327 2.87 8.09 -0.46
C VAL A 327 4.06 7.89 0.46
N MET A 328 5.22 8.46 0.10
CA MET A 328 6.41 8.40 0.95
C MET A 328 6.23 9.21 2.24
N ALA A 329 5.57 10.36 2.16
CA ALA A 329 5.27 11.18 3.33
C ALA A 329 4.33 10.48 4.32
N LYS A 330 3.30 9.76 3.83
CA LYS A 330 2.35 9.01 4.67
C LYS A 330 3.01 7.92 5.51
N ILE A 331 4.03 7.22 4.99
CA ILE A 331 4.76 6.15 5.73
C ILE A 331 5.34 6.68 7.04
N VAL A 332 5.77 7.95 7.03
CA VAL A 332 6.44 8.60 8.16
C VAL A 332 5.63 9.73 8.79
N GLU A 333 4.32 9.81 8.48
CA GLU A 333 3.42 10.87 8.94
C GLU A 333 3.97 12.29 8.71
N SER A 334 4.72 12.45 7.62
CA SER A 334 5.27 13.75 7.22
C SER A 334 4.18 14.62 6.61
N PRO A 335 4.11 15.91 6.97
CA PRO A 335 3.07 16.82 6.48
C PRO A 335 3.29 17.30 5.06
N GLY A 336 4.47 17.10 4.46
CA GLY A 336 4.82 17.62 3.14
C GLY A 336 6.17 17.12 2.62
N GLY A 337 6.42 17.33 1.33
CA GLY A 337 7.69 16.99 0.71
C GLY A 337 7.88 17.59 -0.68
N MET A 338 9.05 17.35 -1.27
CA MET A 338 9.44 17.81 -2.59
C MET A 338 10.12 16.67 -3.36
N LEU A 339 9.83 16.54 -4.66
CA LEU A 339 10.43 15.56 -5.55
C LEU A 339 11.41 16.23 -6.48
N TRP A 340 12.67 15.79 -6.45
CA TRP A 340 13.67 16.22 -7.43
C TRP A 340 14.05 15.08 -8.35
N LEU A 341 14.08 15.37 -9.65
CA LEU A 341 14.46 14.43 -10.70
C LEU A 341 15.62 14.98 -11.51
N LYS A 342 16.45 14.06 -12.00
CA LYS A 342 17.53 14.36 -12.93
C LYS A 342 16.95 14.80 -14.28
N GLN A 343 17.44 15.91 -14.81
CA GLN A 343 17.18 16.39 -16.17
C GLN A 343 18.28 15.96 -17.14
N ASP A 344 18.04 16.14 -18.43
CA ASP A 344 18.97 15.77 -19.52
C ASP A 344 20.36 16.44 -19.39
N ASP A 345 20.42 17.63 -18.78
CA ASP A 345 21.66 18.39 -18.50
C ASP A 345 22.47 17.89 -17.29
N ALA A 346 22.17 16.69 -16.76
CA ALA A 346 22.79 16.15 -15.54
C ALA A 346 22.60 17.03 -14.29
N VAL A 347 21.49 17.79 -14.24
CA VAL A 347 21.12 18.62 -13.10
C VAL A 347 19.82 18.12 -12.50
N TYR A 348 19.74 18.05 -11.17
CA TYR A 348 18.53 17.73 -10.43
C TYR A 348 17.74 19.02 -10.17
N GLN A 349 16.44 19.00 -10.48
CA GLN A 349 15.53 20.13 -10.25
C GLN A 349 14.22 19.67 -9.62
N ILE A 350 13.48 20.64 -9.06
CA ILE A 350 12.16 20.39 -8.46
C ILE A 350 11.12 20.15 -9.56
N GLU A 351 10.51 18.98 -9.54
CA GLU A 351 9.48 18.58 -10.50
C GLU A 351 8.07 18.56 -9.88
N ALA A 352 7.98 18.38 -8.57
CA ALA A 352 6.73 18.49 -7.83
C ALA A 352 6.99 18.83 -6.36
N SER A 353 6.02 19.50 -5.76
CA SER A 353 5.94 19.85 -4.35
C SER A 353 4.59 19.38 -3.81
N TRP A 354 4.54 18.97 -2.55
CA TRP A 354 3.31 18.63 -1.85
C TRP A 354 3.34 19.22 -0.45
N ASN A 355 2.43 20.15 -0.15
CA ASN A 355 2.38 20.90 1.11
C ASN A 355 3.72 21.58 1.49
N MET A 356 4.48 22.01 0.48
CA MET A 356 5.76 22.70 0.60
C MET A 356 5.76 23.97 -0.28
N PRO A 357 6.57 25.00 0.04
CA PRO A 357 6.56 26.24 -0.73
C PRO A 357 7.10 26.05 -2.16
N ASP A 358 6.38 26.58 -3.16
CA ASP A 358 6.76 26.50 -4.59
C ASP A 358 7.88 27.46 -5.00
N ASN A 359 8.25 28.39 -4.11
CA ASN A 359 9.14 29.50 -4.42
C ASN A 359 10.64 29.13 -4.40
N VAL A 360 10.98 27.84 -4.28
CA VAL A 360 12.36 27.35 -4.19
C VAL A 360 12.86 26.93 -5.57
N SER A 361 13.29 27.88 -6.38
CA SER A 361 13.89 27.61 -7.69
C SER A 361 15.39 27.29 -7.51
N CYS A 362 15.71 26.07 -7.08
CA CYS A 362 17.09 25.64 -6.86
C CYS A 362 17.45 24.47 -7.79
N ARG A 363 18.64 24.54 -8.38
CA ARG A 363 19.23 23.50 -9.22
C ARG A 363 20.38 22.84 -8.46
N GLN A 364 20.47 21.53 -8.54
CA GLN A 364 21.49 20.74 -7.86
C GLN A 364 22.32 19.97 -8.91
N ASP A 365 23.63 20.19 -8.92
CA ASP A 365 24.54 19.48 -9.81
C ASP A 365 24.61 17.98 -9.44
N GLU A 366 24.73 17.11 -10.44
CA GLU A 366 24.95 15.68 -10.25
C GLU A 366 26.23 15.35 -9.47
N ASN A 367 27.27 16.20 -9.58
CA ASN A 367 28.54 16.00 -8.88
C ASN A 367 28.54 16.49 -7.43
N ALA A 368 27.39 16.91 -6.90
CA ALA A 368 27.32 17.41 -5.55
C ALA A 368 27.43 16.28 -4.51
N GLU A 369 28.05 16.60 -3.37
CA GLU A 369 28.37 15.66 -2.28
C GLU A 369 27.15 14.84 -1.80
N LEU A 370 25.96 15.47 -1.74
CA LEU A 370 24.70 14.82 -1.39
C LEU A 370 24.30 13.73 -2.40
N VAL A 371 24.39 14.01 -3.70
CA VAL A 371 23.97 13.07 -4.75
C VAL A 371 24.93 11.89 -4.81
N ASP A 372 26.24 12.15 -4.74
CA ASP A 372 27.26 11.09 -4.68
C ASP A 372 27.11 10.22 -3.43
N PHE A 373 26.83 10.82 -2.27
CA PHE A 373 26.52 10.07 -1.05
C PHE A 373 25.31 9.15 -1.23
N LEU A 374 24.20 9.69 -1.73
CA LEU A 374 22.97 8.93 -1.97
C LEU A 374 23.22 7.78 -2.96
N ALA A 375 23.98 8.02 -4.03
CA ALA A 375 24.28 7.04 -5.07
C ALA A 375 25.13 5.88 -4.54
N ARG A 376 26.19 6.19 -3.77
CA ARG A 376 27.10 5.17 -3.23
C ARG A 376 26.52 4.41 -2.05
N ARG A 377 25.91 5.11 -1.10
CA ARG A 377 25.44 4.50 0.16
C ARG A 377 24.04 3.90 0.05
N LYS A 378 23.23 4.33 -0.92
CA LYS A 378 21.82 3.92 -1.09
C LYS A 378 21.07 4.04 0.24
N TRP A 379 21.28 5.17 0.92
CA TRP A 379 20.90 5.37 2.31
C TRP A 379 19.95 6.56 2.46
N VAL A 380 18.98 6.45 3.37
CA VAL A 380 18.10 7.56 3.72
C VAL A 380 18.85 8.50 4.65
N VAL A 381 19.03 9.75 4.23
CA VAL A 381 19.66 10.77 5.07
C VAL A 381 18.63 11.29 6.06
N ASP A 382 18.95 11.20 7.35
CA ASP A 382 18.19 11.82 8.43
C ASP A 382 18.97 13.05 8.85
N VAL A 383 18.40 14.24 8.61
CA VAL A 383 19.06 15.51 8.85
C VAL A 383 19.30 15.74 10.35
N ASP A 384 18.41 15.24 11.20
CA ASP A 384 18.57 15.38 12.66
C ASP A 384 19.73 14.51 13.14
N GLN A 385 19.80 13.26 12.67
CA GLN A 385 20.92 12.37 13.01
C GLN A 385 22.25 12.83 12.39
N LEU A 386 22.22 13.41 11.20
CA LEU A 386 23.42 13.98 10.55
C LEU A 386 24.02 15.12 11.39
N ASN A 387 23.16 15.97 11.98
CA ASN A 387 23.61 17.05 12.84
C ASN A 387 24.17 16.54 14.18
N ASP A 388 23.58 15.47 14.73
CA ASP A 388 24.00 14.87 16.01
C ASP A 388 25.27 14.00 15.88
N ASP A 389 25.38 13.23 14.79
CA ASP A 389 26.52 12.35 14.49
C ASP A 389 26.97 12.50 13.02
N PRO A 390 27.73 13.55 12.70
CA PRO A 390 28.25 13.77 11.35
C PRO A 390 29.17 12.64 10.86
N ALA A 391 29.85 11.93 11.78
CA ALA A 391 30.81 10.88 11.43
C ALA A 391 30.11 9.67 10.79
N ALA A 392 28.90 9.31 11.25
CA ALA A 392 28.09 8.25 10.64
C ALA A 392 27.75 8.51 9.16
N TYR A 393 27.75 9.78 8.76
CA TYR A 393 27.47 10.23 7.39
C TYR A 393 28.72 10.75 6.65
N GLN A 394 29.93 10.44 7.13
CA GLN A 394 31.21 10.88 6.56
C GLN A 394 31.35 12.41 6.44
N HIS A 395 30.81 13.16 7.41
CA HIS A 395 30.82 14.64 7.41
C HIS A 395 30.18 15.26 6.16
N LEU A 396 29.13 14.61 5.63
CA LEU A 396 28.37 15.08 4.48
C LEU A 396 27.91 16.54 4.66
N ASN A 397 28.33 17.44 3.76
CA ASN A 397 27.85 18.80 3.76
C ASN A 397 26.52 18.93 3.01
N LEU A 398 25.52 19.42 3.71
CA LEU A 398 24.21 19.67 3.12
C LEU A 398 24.24 20.90 2.20
N PRO A 399 23.57 20.87 1.03
CA PRO A 399 23.54 22.01 0.12
C PRO A 399 22.85 23.24 0.74
N ARG A 400 23.34 24.44 0.43
CA ARG A 400 22.86 25.70 1.00
C ARG A 400 21.36 25.95 0.80
N TRP A 401 20.81 25.53 -0.32
CA TRP A 401 19.38 25.70 -0.57
C TRP A 401 18.51 24.90 0.41
N MET A 402 19.03 23.82 1.01
CA MET A 402 18.29 23.01 1.98
C MET A 402 18.07 23.77 3.29
N CYS A 403 19.00 24.67 3.65
CA CYS A 403 18.86 25.57 4.79
C CYS A 403 17.74 26.60 4.59
N ASN A 404 17.36 26.90 3.35
CA ASN A 404 16.30 27.85 3.03
C ASN A 404 14.89 27.20 3.09
N ILE A 405 14.83 25.87 3.19
CA ILE A 405 13.58 25.13 3.30
C ILE A 405 13.28 24.86 4.78
N PRO A 406 12.16 25.35 5.34
CA PRO A 406 11.84 25.13 6.74
C PRO A 406 11.52 23.66 7.01
N ASP A 407 11.99 23.16 8.15
CA ASP A 407 11.68 21.82 8.70
C ASP A 407 12.06 20.63 7.79
N VAL A 408 13.11 20.72 6.99
CA VAL A 408 13.63 19.54 6.27
C VAL A 408 14.07 18.46 7.25
N TRP A 409 13.70 17.21 6.98
CA TRP A 409 13.97 16.09 7.89
C TRP A 409 14.62 14.89 7.20
N LEU A 410 13.99 14.33 6.17
CA LEU A 410 14.51 13.14 5.47
C LEU A 410 14.82 13.44 4.01
N VAL A 411 15.91 12.85 3.52
CA VAL A 411 16.23 12.78 2.09
C VAL A 411 16.26 11.31 1.68
N VAL A 412 15.30 10.91 0.84
CA VAL A 412 15.11 9.52 0.42
C VAL A 412 15.51 9.37 -1.06
N PRO A 413 16.49 8.50 -1.39
CA PRO A 413 16.93 8.33 -2.77
C PRO A 413 15.92 7.53 -3.61
N LEU A 414 15.77 7.93 -4.88
CA LEU A 414 15.00 7.21 -5.91
C LEU A 414 15.98 6.51 -6.86
N ILE A 415 16.15 5.21 -6.68
CA ILE A 415 17.18 4.40 -7.35
C ILE A 415 16.51 3.44 -8.34
N ILE A 416 17.04 3.35 -9.56
CA ILE A 416 16.60 2.40 -10.58
C ILE A 416 17.68 1.34 -10.78
N GLY A 417 17.30 0.07 -10.62
CA GLY A 417 18.17 -1.08 -10.92
C GLY A 417 19.04 -1.55 -9.75
N ALA A 418 19.46 -2.81 -9.85
CA ALA A 418 20.60 -3.36 -9.10
C ALA A 418 21.83 -3.26 -10.01
N GLU A 419 22.98 -2.88 -9.47
CA GLU A 419 24.25 -2.85 -10.21
C GLU A 419 24.47 -4.17 -10.97
N VAL A 420 24.27 -4.15 -12.28
CA VAL A 420 24.95 -5.10 -13.15
C VAL A 420 26.26 -4.43 -13.48
N ALA A 421 27.30 -4.79 -12.72
CA ALA A 421 28.68 -4.50 -13.08
C ALA A 421 29.01 -5.25 -14.37
N LEU A 422 28.61 -4.71 -15.51
CA LEU A 422 29.31 -4.97 -16.76
C LEU A 422 30.58 -4.13 -16.69
N SER A 423 31.65 -4.79 -16.26
CA SER A 423 33.01 -4.34 -16.49
C SER A 423 33.21 -4.15 -17.99
N SER A 424 32.88 -2.97 -18.51
CA SER A 424 33.52 -2.48 -19.72
C SER A 424 34.87 -1.92 -19.29
N SER A 425 35.91 -2.45 -19.92
CA SER A 425 37.29 -2.03 -19.81
C SER A 425 37.43 -0.54 -20.08
N GLY A 426 37.49 0.26 -19.02
CA GLY A 426 37.74 1.70 -19.07
C GLY A 426 37.34 2.31 -17.74
N GLY A 427 38.33 2.71 -16.93
CA GLY A 427 38.20 3.22 -15.55
C GLY A 427 37.34 4.48 -15.36
N GLY A 428 36.05 4.39 -15.65
CA GLY A 428 35.03 5.34 -15.20
C GLY A 428 34.30 4.78 -13.98
N ALA A 429 34.10 5.63 -12.96
CA ALA A 429 33.23 5.31 -11.84
C ALA A 429 31.83 4.92 -12.35
N PRO A 430 31.12 3.98 -11.69
CA PRO A 430 29.77 3.61 -12.10
C PRO A 430 28.88 4.84 -12.14
N SER A 431 28.38 5.18 -13.34
CA SER A 431 27.42 6.27 -13.53
C SER A 431 26.18 5.99 -12.68
N SER A 432 25.82 6.97 -11.86
CA SER A 432 24.72 7.04 -10.89
C SER A 432 23.41 6.39 -11.37
N ALA A 433 23.02 5.30 -10.70
CA ALA A 433 21.71 4.64 -10.84
C ALA A 433 20.55 5.41 -10.16
N ILE A 434 20.75 6.71 -9.88
CA ILE A 434 19.78 7.55 -9.16
C ILE A 434 18.98 8.40 -10.16
N LEU A 435 17.67 8.14 -10.23
CA LEU A 435 16.73 8.97 -10.97
C LEU A 435 16.53 10.33 -10.31
N GLY A 436 16.53 10.36 -8.98
CA GLY A 436 16.14 11.52 -8.20
C GLY A 436 16.14 11.24 -6.70
N PHE A 437 15.53 12.13 -5.94
CA PHE A 437 15.32 11.93 -4.53
C PHE A 437 14.14 12.76 -4.02
N VAL A 438 13.58 12.34 -2.89
CA VAL A 438 12.46 13.00 -2.23
C VAL A 438 12.94 13.60 -0.93
N VAL A 439 12.61 14.87 -0.71
CA VAL A 439 12.86 15.56 0.56
C VAL A 439 11.55 15.64 1.33
N LEU A 440 11.53 15.15 2.56
CA LEU A 440 10.37 15.13 3.43
C LEU A 440 10.52 16.12 4.59
N ARG A 441 9.40 16.73 4.97
CA ARG A 441 9.31 17.64 6.10
C ARG A 441 9.23 16.88 7.43
N ARG A 442 9.69 17.48 8.53
CA ARG A 442 9.61 16.89 9.87
C ARG A 442 8.15 16.63 10.28
N PRO A 443 7.81 15.43 10.82
CA PRO A 443 6.48 15.11 11.29
C PRO A 443 6.11 15.93 12.52
N ARG A 444 4.81 16.13 12.73
CA ARG A 444 4.30 16.88 13.89
C ARG A 444 4.52 16.13 15.21
N ALA A 445 4.48 14.80 15.17
CA ALA A 445 4.84 13.94 16.29
C ALA A 445 6.30 13.50 16.15
N LYS A 446 7.07 13.56 17.25
CA LYS A 446 8.47 13.08 17.24
C LYS A 446 8.50 11.60 16.87
N MET A 447 9.15 11.28 15.76
CA MET A 447 9.32 9.92 15.28
C MET A 447 10.81 9.58 15.14
N LEU A 448 11.22 8.46 15.72
CA LEU A 448 12.58 7.93 15.58
C LEU A 448 12.68 7.09 14.31
N VAL A 449 13.71 7.37 13.50
CA VAL A 449 13.99 6.65 12.26
C VAL A 449 14.88 5.45 12.56
N ASN A 450 14.25 4.29 12.74
CA ASN A 450 14.95 3.03 12.94
C ASN A 450 15.26 2.33 11.60
N TRP A 451 15.91 1.17 11.64
CA TRP A 451 16.24 0.39 10.44
C TRP A 451 15.00 0.01 9.62
N GLU A 452 13.86 -0.29 10.27
CA GLU A 452 12.61 -0.71 9.62
C GLU A 452 11.98 0.43 8.81
N VAL A 453 11.93 1.64 9.36
CA VAL A 453 11.45 2.83 8.63
C VAL A 453 12.36 3.13 7.44
N ARG A 454 13.69 3.02 7.60
CA ARG A 454 14.64 3.23 6.50
C ARG A 454 14.43 2.23 5.37
N ASP A 455 14.32 0.95 5.70
CA ASP A 455 14.12 -0.10 4.71
C ASP A 455 12.80 0.08 3.97
N LEU A 456 11.72 0.43 4.69
CA LEU A 456 10.42 0.69 4.07
C LEU A 456 10.46 1.89 3.13
N LEU A 457 11.10 3.00 3.54
CA LEU A 457 11.31 4.17 2.68
C LEU A 457 12.17 3.87 1.45
N LEU A 458 13.23 3.07 1.59
CA LEU A 458 14.09 2.68 0.46
C LEU A 458 13.34 1.77 -0.53
N MET A 459 12.57 0.81 -0.02
CA MET A 459 11.76 -0.08 -0.85
C MET A 459 10.69 0.71 -1.61
N THR A 460 9.95 1.59 -0.93
CA THR A 460 8.98 2.49 -1.58
C THR A 460 9.66 3.43 -2.56
N GLY A 461 10.81 4.01 -2.22
CA GLY A 461 11.57 4.89 -3.10
C GLY A 461 11.99 4.20 -4.40
N ARG A 462 12.42 2.92 -4.35
CA ARG A 462 12.72 2.13 -5.55
C ARG A 462 11.49 1.89 -6.43
N GLN A 463 10.34 1.60 -5.84
CA GLN A 463 9.10 1.43 -6.62
C GLN A 463 8.66 2.74 -7.27
N CYS A 464 8.65 3.84 -6.52
CA CYS A 464 8.36 5.16 -7.04
C CYS A 464 9.32 5.51 -8.20
N ALA A 465 10.61 5.23 -8.05
CA ALA A 465 11.60 5.42 -9.11
C ALA A 465 11.27 4.61 -10.37
N GLY A 466 10.86 3.34 -10.23
CA GLY A 466 10.44 2.48 -11.33
C GLY A 466 9.24 3.04 -12.10
N TYR A 467 8.20 3.50 -11.39
CA TYR A 467 7.02 4.12 -11.99
C TYR A 467 7.35 5.45 -12.69
N LEU A 468 8.21 6.29 -12.09
CA LEU A 468 8.62 7.56 -12.68
C LEU A 468 9.47 7.34 -13.95
N ALA A 469 10.38 6.36 -13.95
CA ALA A 469 11.11 6.01 -15.17
C ALA A 469 10.21 5.46 -16.26
N LEU A 470 9.20 4.66 -15.91
CA LEU A 470 8.22 4.18 -16.88
C LEU A 470 7.45 5.36 -17.51
N LEU A 471 7.05 6.34 -16.71
CA LEU A 471 6.38 7.54 -17.20
C LEU A 471 7.29 8.33 -18.16
N LYS A 472 8.54 8.59 -17.77
CA LYS A 472 9.52 9.29 -18.61
C LYS A 472 9.77 8.55 -19.93
N ALA A 473 9.97 7.23 -19.88
CA ALA A 473 10.16 6.41 -21.08
C ALA A 473 8.94 6.43 -22.01
N ASN A 474 7.72 6.52 -21.46
CA ASN A 474 6.51 6.63 -22.27
C ASN A 474 6.38 8.01 -22.93
N GLU A 475 6.70 9.09 -22.20
CA GLU A 475 6.78 10.45 -22.76
C GLU A 475 7.80 10.51 -23.92
N ASP A 476 9.02 10.02 -23.70
CA ASP A 476 10.08 9.99 -24.71
C ASP A 476 9.67 9.15 -25.94
N LEU A 477 8.94 8.04 -25.74
CA LEU A 477 8.40 7.22 -26.83
C LEU A 477 7.32 7.95 -27.63
N VAL A 478 6.43 8.68 -26.95
CA VAL A 478 5.39 9.49 -27.60
C VAL A 478 6.04 10.58 -28.45
N ASP A 479 7.02 11.31 -27.90
CA ASP A 479 7.75 12.36 -28.61
C ASP A 479 8.51 11.79 -29.82
N ALA A 480 9.19 10.66 -29.66
CA ALA A 480 9.86 9.97 -30.77
C ALA A 480 8.88 9.55 -31.87
N ARG A 481 7.71 9.01 -31.52
CA ARG A 481 6.67 8.65 -32.49
C ARG A 481 6.10 9.85 -33.21
N GLN A 482 5.88 10.96 -32.51
CA GLN A 482 5.42 12.21 -33.12
C GLN A 482 6.46 12.73 -34.12
N PHE A 483 7.74 12.69 -33.74
CA PHE A 483 8.83 13.12 -34.60
C PHE A 483 9.01 12.21 -35.83
N GLU A 484 8.89 10.89 -35.66
CA GLU A 484 8.91 9.93 -36.76
C GLU A 484 7.75 10.17 -37.74
N ALA A 485 6.53 10.38 -37.22
CA ALA A 485 5.37 10.70 -38.04
C ALA A 485 5.56 12.02 -38.82
N PHE A 486 6.11 13.06 -38.17
CA PHE A 486 6.43 14.33 -38.81
C PHE A 486 7.49 14.19 -39.91
N ASN A 487 8.57 13.45 -39.66
CA ASN A 487 9.63 13.21 -40.65
C ASN A 487 9.11 12.45 -41.86
N ARG A 488 8.27 11.43 -41.64
CA ARG A 488 7.64 10.67 -42.71
C ARG A 488 6.72 11.56 -43.55
N LEU A 489 5.90 12.39 -42.92
CA LEU A 489 5.03 13.35 -43.63
C LEU A 489 5.86 14.37 -44.43
N SER A 490 6.93 14.90 -43.85
CA SER A 490 7.84 15.85 -44.51
C SER A 490 8.49 15.24 -45.75
N ALA A 491 8.95 13.99 -45.68
CA ALA A 491 9.53 13.29 -46.83
C ALA A 491 8.54 13.16 -48.00
N TYR A 492 7.29 12.81 -47.72
CA TYR A 492 6.24 12.76 -48.74
C TYR A 492 5.92 14.13 -49.33
N VAL A 493 5.81 15.17 -48.49
CA VAL A 493 5.58 16.54 -48.96
C VAL A 493 6.69 17.00 -49.89
N VAL A 494 7.96 16.77 -49.53
CA VAL A 494 9.12 17.12 -50.37
C VAL A 494 9.10 16.37 -51.70
N HIS A 495 8.78 15.07 -51.67
CA HIS A 495 8.67 14.27 -52.89
C HIS A 495 7.58 14.80 -53.83
N ASP A 496 6.39 15.08 -53.31
CA ASP A 496 5.28 15.58 -54.10
C ASP A 496 5.54 17.00 -54.61
N LEU A 497 6.17 17.86 -53.81
CA LEU A 497 6.57 19.19 -54.22
C LEU A 497 7.61 19.14 -55.35
N LYS A 498 8.59 18.22 -55.30
CA LYS A 498 9.51 17.96 -56.42
C LYS A 498 8.78 17.52 -57.68
N ASN A 499 7.76 16.67 -57.57
CA ASN A 499 6.97 16.22 -58.70
C ASN A 499 6.18 17.36 -59.35
N LEU A 500 5.55 18.21 -58.54
CA LEU A 500 4.82 19.39 -59.04
C LEU A 500 5.77 20.39 -59.70
N ILE A 501 6.95 20.63 -59.11
CA ILE A 501 8.00 21.47 -59.71
C ILE A 501 8.45 20.89 -61.06
N ALA A 502 8.66 19.59 -61.16
CA ALA A 502 9.06 18.95 -62.42
C ALA A 502 8.00 19.10 -63.51
N GLN A 503 6.71 18.92 -63.18
CA GLN A 503 5.60 19.12 -64.12
C GLN A 503 5.53 20.57 -64.62
N LEU A 504 5.60 21.55 -63.71
CA LEU A 504 5.62 22.96 -64.08
C LEU A 504 6.86 23.32 -64.92
N SER A 505 8.02 22.77 -64.58
CA SER A 505 9.26 22.99 -65.33
C SER A 505 9.17 22.46 -66.77
N LEU A 506 8.52 21.32 -66.98
CA LEU A 506 8.28 20.77 -68.32
C LEU A 506 7.36 21.65 -69.16
N ILE A 507 6.30 22.22 -68.54
CA ILE A 507 5.41 23.16 -69.23
C ILE A 507 6.18 24.42 -69.62
N VAL A 508 6.91 25.01 -68.68
CA VAL A 508 7.69 26.24 -68.91
C VAL A 508 8.75 26.02 -69.99
N SER A 509 9.48 24.90 -69.95
CA SER A 509 10.51 24.57 -70.94
C SER A 509 9.94 24.30 -72.34
N ASN A 510 8.70 23.82 -72.46
CA ASN A 510 8.06 23.54 -73.74
C ASN A 510 7.20 24.71 -74.27
N ALA A 511 6.89 25.68 -73.40
CA ALA A 511 6.05 26.84 -73.73
C ALA A 511 6.64 27.69 -74.84
N GLU A 512 7.95 27.95 -74.84
CA GLU A 512 8.60 28.75 -75.90
C GLU A 512 8.46 28.13 -77.29
N ARG A 513 8.48 26.78 -77.38
CA ARG A 513 8.41 26.06 -78.66
C ARG A 513 6.98 25.86 -79.18
N HIS A 514 6.00 25.76 -78.28
CA HIS A 514 4.62 25.39 -78.63
C HIS A 514 3.59 26.48 -78.27
N LYS A 515 4.03 27.72 -78.00
CA LYS A 515 3.18 28.86 -77.61
C LYS A 515 2.02 29.15 -78.57
N ASP A 516 2.14 28.78 -79.84
CA ASP A 516 1.13 29.04 -80.87
C ASP A 516 0.25 27.79 -81.14
N ASN A 517 0.49 26.66 -80.45
CA ASN A 517 -0.31 25.46 -80.59
C ASN A 517 -1.50 25.47 -79.60
N PRO A 518 -2.76 25.62 -80.08
CA PRO A 518 -3.93 25.74 -79.21
C PRO A 518 -4.20 24.48 -78.36
N VAL A 519 -3.80 23.29 -78.84
CA VAL A 519 -3.93 22.04 -78.06
C VAL A 519 -2.98 22.04 -76.88
N PHE A 520 -1.73 22.45 -77.10
CA PHE A 520 -0.72 22.58 -76.05
C PHE A 520 -1.09 23.66 -75.03
N ILE A 521 -1.59 24.82 -75.48
CA ILE A 521 -2.03 25.90 -74.59
C ILE A 521 -3.11 25.41 -73.62
N ASN A 522 -4.13 24.71 -74.14
CA ASN A 522 -5.23 24.21 -73.31
C ASN A 522 -4.75 23.14 -72.31
N ASP A 523 -3.88 22.23 -72.73
CA ASP A 523 -3.28 21.20 -71.87
C ASP A 523 -2.36 21.81 -70.80
N ALA A 524 -1.58 22.83 -71.15
CA ALA A 524 -0.72 23.57 -70.23
C ALA A 524 -1.53 24.29 -69.14
N PHE A 525 -2.61 25.00 -69.52
CA PHE A 525 -3.49 25.65 -68.54
C PHE A 525 -4.16 24.64 -67.61
N THR A 526 -4.68 23.54 -68.15
CA THR A 526 -5.30 22.47 -67.37
C THR A 526 -4.30 21.86 -66.38
N THR A 527 -3.06 21.62 -66.80
CA THR A 527 -2.02 21.04 -65.96
C THR A 527 -1.56 22.01 -64.85
N VAL A 528 -1.45 23.30 -65.15
CA VAL A 528 -1.15 24.34 -64.14
C VAL A 528 -2.28 24.43 -63.11
N GLU A 529 -3.55 24.46 -63.55
CA GLU A 529 -4.71 24.53 -62.66
C GLU A 529 -4.78 23.31 -61.72
N ASN A 530 -4.56 22.11 -62.26
CA ASN A 530 -4.48 20.88 -61.48
C ASN A 530 -3.32 20.91 -60.47
N THR A 531 -2.16 21.42 -60.88
CA THR A 531 -0.98 21.55 -60.01
C THR A 531 -1.23 22.53 -58.86
N VAL A 532 -1.81 23.69 -59.14
CA VAL A 532 -2.17 24.71 -58.13
C VAL A 532 -3.22 24.17 -57.17
N SER A 533 -4.21 23.45 -57.67
CA SER A 533 -5.24 22.79 -56.84
C SER A 533 -4.62 21.77 -55.90
N LYS A 534 -3.66 20.97 -56.38
CA LYS A 534 -2.92 19.98 -55.59
C LYS A 534 -2.03 20.63 -54.53
N MET A 535 -1.34 21.73 -54.85
CA MET A 535 -0.57 22.50 -53.85
C MET A 535 -1.47 23.06 -52.74
N ASN A 536 -2.62 23.64 -53.10
CA ASN A 536 -3.59 24.15 -52.12
C ASN A 536 -4.15 23.04 -51.21
N TYR A 537 -4.36 21.85 -51.74
CA TYR A 537 -4.76 20.69 -50.95
C TYR A 537 -3.67 20.26 -49.96
N MET A 538 -2.41 20.12 -50.40
CA MET A 538 -1.28 19.80 -49.53
C MET A 538 -1.08 20.85 -48.43
N LEU A 539 -1.22 22.14 -48.75
CA LEU A 539 -1.09 23.23 -47.77
C LEU A 539 -2.19 23.18 -46.70
N ARG A 540 -3.43 22.84 -47.07
CA ARG A 540 -4.53 22.63 -46.12
C ARG A 540 -4.26 21.45 -45.19
N GLN A 541 -3.66 20.39 -45.71
CA GLN A 541 -3.32 19.19 -44.93
C GLN A 541 -2.20 19.48 -43.90
N LEU A 542 -1.20 20.27 -44.26
CA LEU A 542 -0.14 20.72 -43.35
C LEU A 542 -0.65 21.65 -42.24
N ARG A 543 -1.67 22.50 -42.51
CA ARG A 543 -2.28 23.37 -41.49
C ARG A 543 -3.16 22.62 -40.47
N LYS A 544 -3.60 21.39 -40.77
CA LYS A 544 -4.54 20.64 -39.91
C LYS A 544 -3.95 20.18 -38.56
N GLY A 545 -2.64 20.26 -38.34
CA GLY A 545 -2.02 19.92 -37.06
C GLY A 545 -2.37 20.86 -35.88
N LYS A 546 -3.12 21.96 -36.10
CA LYS A 546 -3.41 22.98 -35.06
C LYS A 546 -4.86 23.52 -34.99
N SER A 547 -5.86 22.85 -35.58
CA SER A 547 -7.25 23.36 -35.47
C SER A 547 -8.03 22.65 -34.35
N HIS A 548 -7.99 23.21 -33.14
CA HIS A 548 -9.00 22.96 -32.11
C HIS A 548 -10.29 23.72 -32.46
N GLY A 549 -11.45 23.05 -32.36
CA GLY A 549 -12.76 23.70 -32.35
C GLY A 549 -13.44 23.85 -33.72
N GLU A 550 -13.91 22.75 -34.31
CA GLU A 550 -15.01 22.82 -35.28
C GLU A 550 -16.30 22.39 -34.55
N ASP A 551 -17.28 23.30 -34.47
CA ASP A 551 -18.53 23.08 -33.75
C ASP A 551 -19.27 21.82 -34.25
N LYS A 552 -19.62 20.95 -33.30
CA LYS A 552 -20.43 19.75 -33.55
C LYS A 552 -21.90 20.14 -33.40
N ASN A 553 -22.66 20.07 -34.49
CA ASN A 553 -24.06 20.44 -34.52
C ASN A 553 -24.96 19.21 -34.63
N ASN A 554 -26.24 19.36 -34.25
CA ASN A 554 -27.26 18.36 -34.51
C ASN A 554 -27.64 18.44 -36.00
N ILE A 555 -27.26 17.44 -36.80
CA ILE A 555 -27.48 17.41 -38.24
C ILE A 555 -28.50 16.36 -38.63
N GLU A 556 -29.34 16.67 -39.60
CA GLU A 556 -30.30 15.72 -40.18
C GLU A 556 -29.66 14.96 -41.34
N LEU A 557 -29.54 13.64 -41.20
CA LEU A 557 -28.80 12.80 -42.15
C LEU A 557 -29.43 12.80 -43.54
N ASN A 558 -30.76 12.83 -43.64
CA ASN A 558 -31.45 12.78 -44.93
C ASN A 558 -31.15 14.01 -45.78
N GLU A 559 -31.17 15.21 -45.18
CA GLU A 559 -30.87 16.47 -45.86
C GLU A 559 -29.42 16.49 -46.37
N VAL A 560 -28.48 16.09 -45.52
CA VAL A 560 -27.05 16.09 -45.86
C VAL A 560 -26.75 15.06 -46.96
N LEU A 561 -27.26 13.84 -46.84
CA LEU A 561 -27.05 12.79 -47.84
C LEU A 561 -27.68 13.17 -49.19
N ALA A 562 -28.92 13.67 -49.20
CA ALA A 562 -29.56 14.16 -50.42
C ALA A 562 -28.76 15.32 -51.05
N GLY A 563 -28.24 16.24 -50.25
CA GLY A 563 -27.40 17.34 -50.69
C GLY A 563 -26.06 16.90 -51.29
N VAL A 564 -25.43 15.85 -50.75
CA VAL A 564 -24.20 15.27 -51.31
C VAL A 564 -24.51 14.52 -52.62
N VAL A 565 -25.54 13.66 -52.64
CA VAL A 565 -25.95 12.91 -53.85
C VAL A 565 -26.25 13.86 -55.01
N LYS A 566 -26.98 14.95 -54.74
CA LYS A 566 -27.28 15.98 -55.75
C LYS A 566 -26.01 16.63 -56.31
N ARG A 567 -24.99 16.90 -55.49
CA ARG A 567 -23.70 17.46 -55.93
C ARG A 567 -22.91 16.49 -56.84
N HIS A 568 -22.99 15.20 -56.57
CA HIS A 568 -22.31 14.15 -57.34
C HIS A 568 -23.13 13.59 -58.52
N SER A 569 -24.33 14.12 -58.77
CA SER A 569 -25.21 13.71 -59.89
C SER A 569 -24.63 13.92 -61.28
N LYS A 570 -23.60 14.77 -61.42
CA LYS A 570 -22.89 15.00 -62.69
C LYS A 570 -21.83 13.96 -63.01
N GLY A 571 -21.45 13.12 -62.05
CA GLY A 571 -20.54 11.99 -62.28
C GLY A 571 -21.29 10.79 -62.85
N GLU A 572 -20.60 9.97 -63.63
CA GLU A 572 -21.14 8.74 -64.20
C GLU A 572 -20.58 7.52 -63.42
N PRO A 573 -21.43 6.58 -62.95
CA PRO A 573 -22.89 6.60 -62.95
C PRO A 573 -23.47 7.59 -61.91
N ALA A 574 -24.67 8.11 -62.18
CA ALA A 574 -25.34 9.04 -61.27
C ALA A 574 -25.82 8.32 -60.01
N PRO A 575 -25.48 8.80 -58.79
CA PRO A 575 -25.86 8.13 -57.55
C PRO A 575 -27.37 8.25 -57.28
N GLU A 576 -27.99 7.14 -56.90
CA GLU A 576 -29.38 7.06 -56.48
C GLU A 576 -29.48 7.19 -54.94
N PHE A 577 -30.38 8.04 -54.42
CA PHE A 577 -30.63 8.15 -52.98
C PHE A 577 -31.94 7.47 -52.59
N ILE A 578 -31.90 6.56 -51.60
CA ILE A 578 -33.05 5.84 -51.08
C ILE A 578 -33.11 6.02 -49.56
N SER A 579 -34.20 6.59 -49.05
CA SER A 579 -34.44 6.69 -47.60
C SER A 579 -35.68 5.89 -47.19
N THR A 580 -35.56 5.01 -46.20
CA THR A 580 -36.70 4.27 -45.63
C THR A 580 -37.27 4.90 -44.37
N ASP A 581 -36.55 5.84 -43.76
CA ASP A 581 -36.91 6.46 -42.49
C ASP A 581 -36.78 7.99 -42.58
N ALA A 582 -37.71 8.70 -41.95
CA ALA A 582 -37.63 10.15 -41.74
C ALA A 582 -36.99 10.46 -40.37
N ASP A 583 -36.42 11.65 -40.24
CA ASP A 583 -35.93 12.21 -38.97
C ASP A 583 -34.79 11.43 -38.27
N LEU A 584 -33.71 11.13 -39.00
CA LEU A 584 -32.47 10.59 -38.44
C LEU A 584 -31.46 11.71 -38.18
N ARG A 585 -31.18 11.99 -36.91
CA ARG A 585 -30.27 13.06 -36.48
C ARG A 585 -29.04 12.54 -35.75
N ILE A 586 -27.90 13.20 -35.96
CA ILE A 586 -26.62 12.89 -35.29
C ILE A 586 -25.89 14.18 -34.86
N ILE A 587 -24.96 14.07 -33.91
CA ILE A 587 -24.08 15.18 -33.52
C ILE A 587 -22.76 15.07 -34.30
N ALA A 588 -22.56 15.94 -35.28
CA ALA A 588 -21.34 15.98 -36.09
C ALA A 588 -21.12 17.36 -36.72
N ASN A 589 -19.90 17.58 -37.25
CA ASN A 589 -19.67 18.71 -38.13
C ASN A 589 -20.22 18.39 -39.54
N GLU A 590 -21.23 19.14 -39.99
CA GLU A 590 -21.93 18.91 -41.27
C GLU A 590 -21.00 18.93 -42.48
N SER A 591 -20.05 19.88 -42.51
CA SER A 591 -19.13 20.05 -43.63
C SER A 591 -18.15 18.88 -43.76
N ARG A 592 -17.62 18.39 -42.63
CA ARG A 592 -16.76 17.19 -42.61
C ARG A 592 -17.54 15.93 -42.93
N PHE A 593 -18.74 15.77 -42.39
CA PHE A 593 -19.58 14.62 -42.69
C PHE A 593 -19.94 14.57 -44.19
N SER A 594 -20.35 15.71 -44.76
CA SER A 594 -20.57 15.87 -46.20
C SER A 594 -19.35 15.48 -47.03
N ALA A 595 -18.15 15.92 -46.63
CA ALA A 595 -16.92 15.62 -47.34
C ALA A 595 -16.58 14.13 -47.30
N VAL A 596 -16.77 13.46 -46.16
CA VAL A 596 -16.56 12.02 -46.00
C VAL A 596 -17.50 11.21 -46.87
N ILE A 597 -18.80 11.55 -46.89
CA ILE A 597 -19.79 10.88 -47.75
C ILE A 597 -19.48 11.14 -49.23
N GLY A 598 -19.18 12.38 -49.60
CA GLY A 598 -18.84 12.73 -50.98
C GLY A 598 -17.62 11.96 -51.47
N HIS A 599 -16.61 11.77 -50.61
CA HIS A 599 -15.43 10.99 -50.93
C HIS A 599 -15.74 9.48 -51.14
N LEU A 600 -16.64 8.90 -50.34
CA LEU A 600 -17.06 7.51 -50.54
C LEU A 600 -17.88 7.32 -51.82
N ILE A 601 -18.79 8.27 -52.14
CA ILE A 601 -19.55 8.27 -53.40
C ILE A 601 -18.61 8.42 -54.60
N GLN A 602 -17.63 9.32 -54.52
CA GLN A 602 -16.64 9.52 -55.57
C GLN A 602 -15.83 8.22 -55.82
N ASN A 603 -15.43 7.51 -54.76
CA ASN A 603 -14.74 6.23 -54.91
C ASN A 603 -15.62 5.16 -55.57
N ALA A 604 -16.91 5.14 -55.25
CA ALA A 604 -17.89 4.25 -55.85
C ALA A 604 -18.08 4.55 -57.34
N GLN A 605 -18.18 5.83 -57.73
CA GLN A 605 -18.25 6.24 -59.14
C GLN A 605 -16.99 5.87 -59.92
N GLU A 606 -15.81 6.15 -59.37
CA GLU A 606 -14.52 5.84 -60.03
C GLU A 606 -14.25 4.33 -60.17
N ALA A 607 -14.86 3.50 -59.33
CA ALA A 607 -14.73 2.05 -59.40
C ALA A 607 -15.73 1.39 -60.35
N THR A 608 -16.71 2.14 -60.86
CA THR A 608 -17.88 1.63 -61.57
C THR A 608 -17.93 2.17 -63.00
N ASP A 609 -18.26 1.30 -63.95
CA ASP A 609 -18.47 1.73 -65.34
C ASP A 609 -19.68 2.67 -65.45
N ALA A 610 -19.69 3.52 -66.48
CA ALA A 610 -20.77 4.51 -66.69
C ALA A 610 -22.18 3.89 -66.79
N SER A 611 -22.29 2.63 -67.21
CA SER A 611 -23.55 1.85 -67.28
C SER A 611 -23.91 1.13 -65.98
N GLY A 612 -23.08 1.22 -64.94
CA GLY A 612 -23.32 0.61 -63.63
C GLY A 612 -24.23 1.46 -62.75
N PHE A 613 -24.22 1.18 -61.44
CA PHE A 613 -25.00 1.93 -60.46
C PHE A 613 -24.17 2.25 -59.21
N VAL A 614 -24.47 3.40 -58.63
CA VAL A 614 -24.07 3.79 -57.27
C VAL A 614 -25.33 4.13 -56.50
N ARG A 615 -25.53 3.52 -55.33
CA ARG A 615 -26.72 3.68 -54.51
C ARG A 615 -26.34 4.06 -53.09
N VAL A 616 -26.92 5.14 -52.61
CA VAL A 616 -26.82 5.59 -51.22
C VAL A 616 -28.16 5.32 -50.55
N SER A 617 -28.17 4.44 -49.55
CA SER A 617 -29.38 4.17 -48.77
C SER A 617 -29.18 4.46 -47.29
N ILE A 618 -30.25 4.88 -46.63
CA ILE A 618 -30.26 5.09 -45.19
C ILE A 618 -31.48 4.40 -44.58
N ARG A 619 -31.25 3.71 -43.46
CA ARG A 619 -32.30 3.06 -42.66
C ARG A 619 -32.00 3.17 -41.17
N ARG A 620 -33.03 3.09 -40.34
CA ARG A 620 -32.90 2.95 -38.89
C ARG A 620 -32.68 1.47 -38.51
N GLU A 621 -31.67 1.21 -37.69
CA GLU A 621 -31.46 -0.07 -36.99
C GLU A 621 -31.35 0.23 -35.49
N ASP A 622 -32.43 -0.04 -34.74
CA ASP A 622 -32.56 0.28 -33.31
C ASP A 622 -32.26 1.77 -33.01
N ASN A 623 -31.19 2.03 -32.24
CA ASN A 623 -30.71 3.37 -31.89
C ASN A 623 -29.57 3.85 -32.80
N HIS A 624 -29.46 3.28 -34.00
CA HIS A 624 -28.45 3.64 -34.99
C HIS A 624 -29.09 3.98 -36.34
N ALA A 625 -28.48 4.91 -37.04
CA ALA A 625 -28.67 5.15 -38.46
C ALA A 625 -27.63 4.32 -39.20
N LEU A 626 -28.08 3.47 -40.12
CA LEU A 626 -27.22 2.72 -41.02
C LEU A 626 -27.27 3.37 -42.40
N VAL A 627 -26.15 3.97 -42.82
CA VAL A 627 -25.96 4.49 -44.17
C VAL A 627 -25.18 3.46 -44.96
N LEU A 628 -25.70 3.06 -46.13
CA LEU A 628 -25.06 2.16 -47.06
C LEU A 628 -24.70 2.91 -48.34
N ILE A 629 -23.47 2.74 -48.81
CA ILE A 629 -23.02 3.23 -50.12
C ILE A 629 -22.59 2.01 -50.92
N GLN A 630 -23.39 1.64 -51.91
CA GLN A 630 -23.25 0.44 -52.70
C GLN A 630 -22.92 0.77 -54.16
N ASP A 631 -21.97 0.04 -54.73
CA ASP A 631 -21.66 0.04 -56.15
C ASP A 631 -21.58 -1.38 -56.71
N ASN A 632 -21.68 -1.50 -58.04
CA ASN A 632 -21.41 -2.73 -58.79
C ASN A 632 -20.10 -2.66 -59.59
N GLY A 633 -19.12 -1.93 -59.07
CA GLY A 633 -17.83 -1.72 -59.72
C GLY A 633 -16.88 -2.92 -59.67
N CYS A 634 -15.60 -2.67 -59.90
CA CYS A 634 -14.56 -3.70 -60.00
C CYS A 634 -14.30 -4.48 -58.70
N GLY A 635 -14.74 -3.96 -57.55
CA GLY A 635 -14.60 -4.62 -56.24
C GLY A 635 -13.15 -4.78 -55.76
N MET A 636 -12.98 -5.39 -54.59
CA MET A 636 -11.68 -5.51 -53.89
C MET A 636 -11.46 -6.92 -53.34
N SER A 637 -10.20 -7.36 -53.29
CA SER A 637 -9.85 -8.65 -52.69
C SER A 637 -9.91 -8.59 -51.16
N LYS A 638 -10.22 -9.72 -50.51
CA LYS A 638 -10.25 -9.82 -49.04
C LYS A 638 -8.92 -9.45 -48.38
N ASP A 639 -7.80 -9.78 -49.02
CA ASP A 639 -6.48 -9.45 -48.52
C ASP A 639 -6.22 -7.94 -48.54
N PHE A 640 -6.63 -7.26 -49.62
CA PHE A 640 -6.54 -5.81 -49.73
C PHE A 640 -7.41 -5.11 -48.66
N ILE A 641 -8.64 -5.57 -48.45
CA ILE A 641 -9.54 -5.02 -47.41
C ILE A 641 -8.92 -5.15 -46.02
N ARG A 642 -8.40 -6.34 -45.68
CA ARG A 642 -7.88 -6.65 -44.35
C ARG A 642 -6.56 -5.93 -44.04
N THR A 643 -5.68 -5.81 -45.03
CA THR A 643 -4.29 -5.42 -44.79
C THR A 643 -3.91 -4.05 -45.31
N ARG A 644 -4.68 -3.46 -46.24
CA ARG A 644 -4.27 -2.28 -47.02
C ARG A 644 -5.31 -1.17 -47.12
N LEU A 645 -6.60 -1.48 -47.30
CA LEU A 645 -7.65 -0.48 -47.59
C LEU A 645 -7.76 0.66 -46.56
N PHE A 646 -7.56 0.35 -45.29
CA PHE A 646 -7.57 1.34 -44.21
C PHE A 646 -6.17 1.68 -43.67
N ARG A 647 -5.12 1.40 -44.45
CA ARG A 647 -3.79 1.93 -44.15
C ARG A 647 -3.62 3.26 -44.88
N PRO A 648 -3.14 4.30 -44.18
CA PRO A 648 -2.88 5.56 -44.85
C PRO A 648 -1.78 5.35 -45.90
N PHE A 649 -1.94 6.02 -47.05
CA PHE A 649 -0.99 6.06 -48.17
C PHE A 649 -0.87 4.77 -48.99
N ASP A 650 -1.84 3.87 -48.87
CA ASP A 650 -1.88 2.62 -49.64
C ASP A 650 -3.02 2.67 -50.66
N THR A 651 -2.70 2.88 -51.95
CA THR A 651 -3.69 3.04 -53.03
C THR A 651 -3.47 2.06 -54.19
N THR A 652 -4.56 1.68 -54.85
CA THR A 652 -4.57 0.91 -56.11
C THR A 652 -4.64 1.81 -57.35
N LYS A 653 -4.78 3.13 -57.19
CA LYS A 653 -5.00 4.11 -58.28
C LYS A 653 -3.71 4.81 -58.79
N GLY A 654 -2.52 4.30 -58.45
CA GLY A 654 -1.23 4.88 -58.87
C GLY A 654 -1.02 6.33 -58.39
N ASN A 655 -0.30 7.17 -59.16
CA ASN A 655 0.06 8.56 -58.81
C ASN A 655 -1.13 9.55 -58.72
N ALA A 656 -2.35 9.12 -59.06
CA ALA A 656 -3.55 9.96 -59.05
C ALA A 656 -4.29 9.95 -57.70
N GLY A 657 -4.14 8.89 -56.88
CA GLY A 657 -4.83 8.75 -55.60
C GLY A 657 -3.87 8.76 -54.40
N MET A 658 -4.10 9.63 -53.41
CA MET A 658 -3.20 9.76 -52.26
C MET A 658 -3.29 8.57 -51.26
N GLY A 659 -4.31 7.71 -51.36
CA GLY A 659 -4.50 6.56 -50.46
C GLY A 659 -4.87 6.94 -49.02
N ILE A 660 -5.38 8.15 -48.82
CA ILE A 660 -5.71 8.69 -47.47
C ILE A 660 -7.21 8.70 -47.21
N GLY A 661 -8.04 8.89 -48.24
CA GLY A 661 -9.40 9.33 -47.98
C GLY A 661 -10.29 8.27 -47.32
N VAL A 662 -10.14 6.96 -47.59
CA VAL A 662 -10.93 5.91 -46.90
C VAL A 662 -10.47 5.75 -45.44
N TYR A 663 -9.17 5.96 -45.18
CA TYR A 663 -8.62 6.02 -43.83
C TYR A 663 -9.17 7.24 -43.07
N GLU A 664 -9.13 8.44 -43.65
CA GLU A 664 -9.73 9.65 -43.06
C GLU A 664 -11.24 9.52 -42.82
N SER A 665 -11.97 8.92 -43.76
CA SER A 665 -13.39 8.59 -43.59
C SER A 665 -13.60 7.69 -42.36
N ARG A 666 -12.77 6.66 -42.16
CA ARG A 666 -12.89 5.77 -41.00
C ARG A 666 -12.57 6.48 -39.67
N GLU A 667 -11.49 7.25 -39.64
CA GLU A 667 -11.09 7.97 -38.42
C GLU A 667 -12.15 9.00 -38.03
N PHE A 668 -12.68 9.78 -38.98
CA PHE A 668 -13.76 10.73 -38.71
C PHE A 668 -15.04 10.06 -38.20
N ILE A 669 -15.47 8.95 -38.81
CA ILE A 669 -16.66 8.20 -38.36
C ILE A 669 -16.45 7.65 -36.95
N ARG A 670 -15.24 7.20 -36.61
CA ARG A 670 -14.89 6.76 -35.25
C ARG A 670 -14.91 7.92 -34.26
N ASP A 671 -14.43 9.10 -34.64
CA ASP A 671 -14.38 10.31 -33.79
C ASP A 671 -15.78 10.83 -33.41
N ILE A 672 -16.81 10.54 -34.22
CA ILE A 672 -18.22 10.81 -33.90
C ILE A 672 -18.94 9.61 -33.25
N GLY A 673 -18.19 8.57 -32.87
CA GLY A 673 -18.71 7.39 -32.17
C GLY A 673 -19.43 6.37 -33.07
N GLY A 674 -19.19 6.42 -34.38
CA GLY A 674 -19.73 5.49 -35.37
C GLY A 674 -18.74 4.40 -35.79
N GLN A 675 -19.21 3.51 -36.67
CA GLN A 675 -18.43 2.43 -37.26
C GLN A 675 -18.54 2.47 -38.79
N LEU A 676 -17.40 2.30 -39.49
CA LEU A 676 -17.33 2.17 -40.94
C LEU A 676 -16.78 0.77 -41.31
N ASP A 677 -17.64 -0.07 -41.87
CA ASP A 677 -17.30 -1.40 -42.38
C ASP A 677 -17.42 -1.44 -43.91
N VAL A 678 -16.83 -2.45 -44.55
CA VAL A 678 -16.83 -2.61 -46.00
C VAL A 678 -16.91 -4.08 -46.39
N HIS A 679 -17.86 -4.42 -47.25
CA HIS A 679 -17.91 -5.72 -47.92
C HIS A 679 -17.69 -5.51 -49.41
N SER A 680 -16.78 -6.26 -50.00
CA SER A 680 -16.47 -6.15 -51.43
C SER A 680 -16.01 -7.51 -51.95
N GLU A 681 -16.39 -7.80 -53.19
CA GLU A 681 -15.95 -8.98 -53.92
C GLU A 681 -15.46 -8.56 -55.32
N PRO A 682 -14.29 -9.04 -55.79
CA PRO A 682 -13.79 -8.69 -57.11
C PRO A 682 -14.80 -9.03 -58.21
N GLY A 683 -15.10 -8.05 -59.07
CA GLY A 683 -16.06 -8.16 -60.17
C GLY A 683 -17.54 -8.13 -59.79
N LYS A 684 -17.88 -7.94 -58.49
CA LYS A 684 -19.27 -7.81 -58.05
C LYS A 684 -19.61 -6.43 -57.44
N GLY A 685 -18.60 -5.65 -57.08
CA GLY A 685 -18.75 -4.32 -56.49
C GLY A 685 -18.46 -4.26 -54.98
N THR A 686 -18.74 -3.09 -54.40
CA THR A 686 -18.44 -2.76 -53.01
C THR A 686 -19.65 -2.18 -52.30
N THR A 687 -19.80 -2.51 -51.01
CA THR A 687 -20.75 -1.86 -50.11
C THR A 687 -20.02 -1.37 -48.87
N PHE A 688 -20.04 -0.06 -48.64
CA PHE A 688 -19.64 0.56 -47.37
C PHE A 688 -20.84 0.65 -46.44
N PHE A 689 -20.64 0.29 -45.18
CA PHE A 689 -21.64 0.34 -44.11
C PHE A 689 -21.19 1.33 -43.05
N ILE A 690 -21.99 2.37 -42.82
CA ILE A 690 -21.72 3.41 -41.83
C ILE A 690 -22.80 3.33 -40.75
N ARG A 691 -22.43 2.89 -39.55
CA ARG A 691 -23.33 2.81 -38.40
C ARG A 691 -23.09 3.99 -37.48
N LEU A 692 -24.12 4.79 -37.23
CA LEU A 692 -24.03 6.04 -36.46
C LEU A 692 -25.09 6.02 -35.36
N LYS A 693 -24.74 6.39 -34.13
CA LYS A 693 -25.72 6.47 -33.04
C LYS A 693 -26.69 7.63 -33.30
N THR A 694 -27.99 7.37 -33.31
CA THR A 694 -29.00 8.41 -33.48
C THR A 694 -29.15 9.23 -32.21
N HIS A 695 -29.30 10.54 -32.36
CA HIS A 695 -29.69 11.43 -31.28
C HIS A 695 -31.20 11.60 -31.32
N SER A 696 -31.91 11.12 -30.31
CA SER A 696 -33.35 11.37 -30.14
C SER A 696 -33.55 12.63 -29.29
N ASP A 697 -34.48 13.50 -29.69
CA ASP A 697 -34.81 14.72 -28.92
C ASP A 697 -35.40 14.42 -27.51
N ASN A 698 -35.62 13.14 -27.16
CA ASN A 698 -36.10 12.71 -25.84
C ASN A 698 -35.03 12.69 -24.73
N ASP A 699 -33.73 12.66 -25.07
CA ASP A 699 -32.66 12.64 -24.06
C ASP A 699 -32.50 13.98 -23.31
N GLY A 700 -33.10 15.07 -23.82
CA GLY A 700 -33.14 16.37 -23.15
C GLY A 700 -34.06 16.43 -21.92
N GLN A 701 -35.13 15.62 -21.89
CA GLN A 701 -36.08 15.60 -20.75
C GLN A 701 -35.63 14.70 -19.60
N GLN A 702 -34.86 13.63 -19.84
CA GLN A 702 -34.37 12.76 -18.76
C GLN A 702 -33.17 13.35 -17.99
N ARG A 703 -32.32 14.16 -18.64
CA ARG A 703 -31.22 14.85 -17.94
C ARG A 703 -31.67 15.98 -17.02
N ALA A 704 -32.78 16.64 -17.32
CA ALA A 704 -33.35 17.67 -16.44
C ALA A 704 -33.99 17.08 -15.15
N MET A 705 -34.39 15.81 -15.17
CA MET A 705 -35.02 15.15 -14.01
C MET A 705 -34.00 14.45 -13.09
N GLY A 706 -32.80 14.12 -13.58
CA GLY A 706 -31.72 13.50 -12.79
C GLY A 706 -30.80 14.48 -12.06
N ALA A 707 -30.94 15.79 -12.26
CA ALA A 707 -30.16 16.83 -11.58
C ALA A 707 -30.87 17.44 -10.36
N SER A 708 -32.05 16.91 -9.99
CA SER A 708 -32.86 17.36 -8.85
C SER A 708 -33.12 16.26 -7.81
N ILE A 709 -32.16 15.35 -7.60
CA ILE A 709 -32.16 14.41 -6.46
C ILE A 709 -30.85 14.53 -5.69
#